data_AF-A0A7K3R8C7-F1
#
_entry.id   AF-A0A7K3R8C7-F1
#
_cell.length_a   1.000
_cell.length_b   1.000
_cell.length_c   1.000
_cell.angle_alpha   90.00
_cell.angle_beta   90.00
_cell.angle_gamma   90.00
#
_symmetry.space_group_name_H-M   'P 1'
#
loop_
_entity.id
_entity.type
_entity.pdbx_description
1 polymer ?
#
loop_
_entity_poly.entity_id
_entity_poly.type
_entity_poly.pdbx_seq_one_letter_code
_entity_poly.pdbx_strand_id
1 'polypeptide(L)'
;MPTYHEIMTTDLSALTTAADKWTSMAGEFGKREKEYEKEVHGITLQPTWIGQSSEAANARFRITLNEYKAAQAEAKAIASLLRDAHTQFAEFKGKLQAVRADALKADMKVSDSGLVAFDTTTLSDGARNAYHHDPDYQKSVRDAVASWQRAIDRLVADVSDADTGVEIALKAVVKDSDVTDGTMNGFNAKPVGDIEEYEARNTEEIADRLIDGKKVSAADLAEFERSMRDNAGDKAFSQSLLTKLGPEDTIRLSDVLSDREREGGASGAQSTRLMGGLANTVATATQVPGSMADAGPGSAKYQAWLNSGDGAFYKKFTDGLKESGAKNFDSKTNPLYGYRPFVEMMTHADVPFDDQFLNKLGDDMIAAEKDNSAIFQQWGGNHREGRADALDSLLGVMSKNPDASTAFFDPDLDHGQAHLDYLIGNGDGAREWPQEHVVAGSRVITTDDPLSRHGLGAALEAGTTGQEPGTPLGKPGPHSESQARVMQAVIATLDDGGQGDTVPEGIKVPLGRALNDYTADTHAILGGYAPDSPVGQDRPTGSADSASITNSKESLLRVMRGVSDGVIGENADGEPVRVFDSLYEGQRRYAAEYLETGRQVPQSSLTENVTNWDVKSRHVGEAFGGMNAIGTDMVLDVRDAEVGKINDQARYAYHGFGALANTIPQVGDIAQRAVDAATYEWSKDVITEKENVAREGVSKETAGGVAGTNNLIDSWAETREAKGTDAAENAKGEAKQSYITGREEAYSALRTRK
;
A
#
# COMPACT_ATOMS: atom_id res chain seq x y z
N MET A 1 -26.34 -0.28 23.76
CA MET A 1 -25.54 -1.38 23.18
C MET A 1 -26.07 -2.70 23.71
N PRO A 2 -26.43 -3.66 22.84
CA PRO A 2 -26.80 -5.01 23.25
C PRO A 2 -25.59 -5.77 23.80
N THR A 3 -25.83 -6.69 24.72
CA THR A 3 -24.84 -7.62 25.25
C THR A 3 -24.72 -8.86 24.37
N TYR A 4 -23.59 -9.57 24.47
CA TYR A 4 -23.41 -10.88 23.81
C TYR A 4 -24.60 -11.83 24.05
N HIS A 5 -25.09 -11.89 25.30
CA HIS A 5 -26.22 -12.73 25.66
C HIS A 5 -27.49 -12.33 24.93
N GLU A 6 -27.81 -11.04 24.89
CA GLU A 6 -28.99 -10.52 24.19
C GLU A 6 -28.92 -10.83 22.70
N ILE A 7 -27.78 -10.63 22.04
CA ILE A 7 -27.61 -10.95 20.61
C ILE A 7 -27.86 -12.45 20.36
N MET A 8 -27.27 -13.31 21.19
CA MET A 8 -27.38 -14.75 21.01
C MET A 8 -28.80 -15.29 21.28
N THR A 9 -29.56 -14.65 22.17
CA THR A 9 -30.87 -15.13 22.62
C THR A 9 -32.07 -14.43 21.97
N THR A 10 -31.88 -13.24 21.39
CA THR A 10 -32.97 -12.47 20.77
C THR A 10 -33.58 -13.24 19.59
N ASP A 11 -34.92 -13.26 19.56
CA ASP A 11 -35.70 -13.79 18.45
C ASP A 11 -35.90 -12.70 17.38
N LEU A 12 -35.12 -12.80 16.30
CA LEU A 12 -35.16 -11.84 15.20
C LEU A 12 -36.44 -11.98 14.34
N SER A 13 -37.19 -13.09 14.44
CA SER A 13 -38.42 -13.30 13.63
C SER A 13 -39.54 -12.29 13.92
N ALA A 14 -39.45 -11.57 15.05
CA ALA A 14 -40.33 -10.45 15.35
C ALA A 14 -40.23 -9.32 14.31
N LEU A 15 -39.04 -9.07 13.74
CA LEU A 15 -38.81 -8.03 12.73
C LEU A 15 -39.53 -8.35 11.42
N THR A 16 -39.42 -9.57 10.91
CA THR A 16 -40.12 -9.99 9.69
C THR A 16 -41.63 -10.04 9.90
N THR A 17 -42.09 -10.49 11.07
CA THR A 17 -43.51 -10.43 11.46
C THR A 17 -44.04 -9.00 11.45
N ALA A 18 -43.26 -8.04 11.97
CA ALA A 18 -43.64 -6.63 11.94
C ALA A 18 -43.64 -6.06 10.50
N ALA A 19 -42.65 -6.40 9.69
CA ALA A 19 -42.57 -6.01 8.29
C ALA A 19 -43.79 -6.49 7.47
N ASP A 20 -44.27 -7.70 7.71
CA ASP A 20 -45.45 -8.24 7.03
C ASP A 20 -46.74 -7.50 7.41
N LYS A 21 -46.84 -7.03 8.66
CA LYS A 21 -47.95 -6.17 9.10
C LYS A 21 -47.89 -4.80 8.44
N TRP A 22 -46.71 -4.19 8.34
CA TRP A 22 -46.52 -2.93 7.61
C TRP A 22 -46.85 -3.06 6.11
N THR A 23 -46.45 -4.18 5.51
CA THR A 23 -46.81 -4.52 4.11
C THR A 23 -48.33 -4.64 3.95
N SER A 24 -49.00 -5.29 4.91
CA SER A 24 -50.46 -5.40 4.92
C SER A 24 -51.14 -4.03 5.06
N MET A 25 -50.60 -3.15 5.91
CA MET A 25 -51.11 -1.79 6.08
C MET A 25 -50.95 -0.94 4.82
N ALA A 26 -49.82 -1.06 4.11
CA ALA A 26 -49.64 -0.44 2.79
C ALA A 26 -50.70 -0.92 1.77
N GLY A 27 -51.10 -2.19 1.86
CA GLY A 27 -52.21 -2.76 1.09
C GLY A 27 -53.55 -2.10 1.42
N GLU A 28 -53.84 -1.88 2.71
CA GLU A 28 -55.06 -1.18 3.14
C GLU A 28 -55.06 0.30 2.72
N PHE A 29 -53.94 1.02 2.83
CA PHE A 29 -53.83 2.39 2.29
C PHE A 29 -54.09 2.42 0.79
N GLY A 30 -53.55 1.47 0.02
CA GLY A 30 -53.82 1.37 -1.42
C GLY A 30 -55.29 1.08 -1.76
N LYS A 31 -56.05 0.42 -0.89
CA LYS A 31 -57.52 0.29 -1.07
C LYS A 31 -58.21 1.63 -0.83
N ARG A 32 -57.84 2.33 0.25
CA ARG A 32 -58.41 3.65 0.59
C ARG A 32 -58.08 4.71 -0.44
N GLU A 33 -56.87 4.71 -0.98
CA GLU A 33 -56.45 5.55 -2.09
C GLU A 33 -57.41 5.41 -3.28
N LYS A 34 -57.65 4.19 -3.75
CA LYS A 34 -58.52 3.90 -4.91
C LYS A 34 -59.98 4.26 -4.64
N GLU A 35 -60.48 3.97 -3.43
CA GLU A 35 -61.82 4.36 -3.01
C GLU A 35 -61.97 5.89 -2.99
N TYR A 36 -61.00 6.61 -2.42
CA TYR A 36 -61.01 8.06 -2.33
C TYR A 36 -60.87 8.72 -3.72
N GLU A 37 -59.98 8.20 -4.57
CA GLU A 37 -59.81 8.66 -5.94
C GLU A 37 -61.13 8.58 -6.72
N LYS A 38 -61.84 7.45 -6.59
CA LYS A 38 -63.09 7.20 -7.32
C LYS A 38 -64.27 7.98 -6.76
N GLU A 39 -64.50 7.88 -5.45
CA GLU A 39 -65.75 8.31 -4.81
C GLU A 39 -65.69 9.75 -4.28
N VAL A 40 -64.50 10.35 -4.11
CA VAL A 40 -64.36 11.72 -3.57
C VAL A 40 -63.66 12.64 -4.56
N HIS A 41 -62.40 12.37 -4.91
CA HIS A 41 -61.65 13.21 -5.86
C HIS A 41 -62.32 13.18 -7.24
N GLY A 42 -62.78 12.02 -7.70
CA GLY A 42 -63.42 11.81 -8.99
C GLY A 42 -64.69 12.63 -9.22
N ILE A 43 -65.43 13.02 -8.17
CA ILE A 43 -66.62 13.89 -8.29
C ILE A 43 -66.25 15.23 -8.93
N THR A 44 -65.07 15.77 -8.58
CA THR A 44 -64.58 17.07 -9.11
C THR A 44 -64.17 17.00 -10.58
N LEU A 45 -64.00 15.79 -11.14
CA LEU A 45 -63.62 15.55 -12.53
C LEU A 45 -64.84 15.34 -13.44
N GLN A 46 -66.04 15.21 -12.87
CA GLN A 46 -67.28 14.99 -13.63
C GLN A 46 -67.82 16.31 -14.19
N PRO A 47 -68.49 16.29 -15.36
CA PRO A 47 -69.06 17.50 -15.95
C PRO A 47 -70.27 18.06 -15.18
N THR A 48 -70.75 17.38 -14.14
CA THR A 48 -71.92 17.76 -13.34
C THR A 48 -71.63 18.81 -12.27
N TRP A 49 -70.36 19.02 -11.90
CA TRP A 49 -69.95 20.04 -10.93
C TRP A 49 -68.77 20.85 -11.47
N ILE A 50 -69.05 22.08 -11.90
CA ILE A 50 -68.10 22.98 -12.55
C ILE A 50 -68.06 24.37 -11.87
N GLY A 51 -66.95 25.07 -12.01
CA GLY A 51 -66.72 26.42 -11.46
C GLY A 51 -65.75 26.45 -10.29
N GLN A 52 -65.51 27.65 -9.73
CA GLN A 52 -64.45 27.90 -8.74
C GLN A 52 -64.51 27.00 -7.50
N SER A 53 -65.70 26.59 -7.06
CA SER A 53 -65.85 25.66 -5.92
C SER A 53 -65.38 24.25 -6.24
N SER A 54 -65.60 23.78 -7.47
CA SER A 54 -65.11 22.48 -7.96
C SER A 54 -63.58 22.50 -8.11
N GLU A 55 -63.01 23.58 -8.66
CA GLU A 55 -61.56 23.77 -8.80
C GLU A 55 -60.85 23.77 -7.43
N ALA A 56 -61.38 24.53 -6.47
CA ALA A 56 -60.83 24.57 -5.11
C ALA A 56 -60.94 23.22 -4.39
N ALA A 57 -62.04 22.48 -4.60
CA ALA A 57 -62.20 21.14 -4.06
C ALA A 57 -61.24 20.14 -4.71
N ASN A 58 -61.06 20.19 -6.04
CA ASN A 58 -60.13 19.34 -6.77
C ASN A 58 -58.71 19.46 -6.20
N ALA A 59 -58.22 20.70 -6.04
CA ALA A 59 -56.89 20.95 -5.49
C ALA A 59 -56.72 20.34 -4.08
N ARG A 60 -57.71 20.50 -3.20
CA ARG A 60 -57.67 19.96 -1.83
C ARG A 60 -57.79 18.43 -1.79
N PHE A 61 -58.70 17.86 -2.57
CA PHE A 61 -58.89 16.42 -2.65
C PHE A 61 -57.67 15.72 -3.25
N ARG A 62 -56.99 16.36 -4.21
CA ARG A 62 -55.74 15.83 -4.77
C ARG A 62 -54.64 15.74 -3.71
N ILE A 63 -54.52 16.73 -2.82
CA ILE A 63 -53.56 16.69 -1.70
C ILE A 63 -53.87 15.48 -0.80
N THR A 64 -55.13 15.30 -0.40
CA THR A 64 -55.52 14.13 0.41
C THR A 64 -55.31 12.79 -0.33
N LEU A 65 -55.53 12.75 -1.64
CA LEU A 65 -55.24 11.56 -2.44
C LEU A 65 -53.74 11.25 -2.45
N ASN A 66 -52.89 12.27 -2.56
CA ASN A 66 -51.44 12.11 -2.49
C ASN A 66 -51.00 11.64 -1.10
N GLU A 67 -51.63 12.09 -0.02
CA GLU A 67 -51.36 11.58 1.33
C GLU A 67 -51.63 10.07 1.46
N TYR A 68 -52.67 9.53 0.82
CA TYR A 68 -52.87 8.08 0.79
C TYR A 68 -51.76 7.34 0.03
N LYS A 69 -51.25 7.93 -1.06
CA LYS A 69 -50.12 7.37 -1.81
C LYS A 69 -48.83 7.42 -1.00
N ALA A 70 -48.58 8.54 -0.33
CA ALA A 70 -47.44 8.73 0.56
C ALA A 70 -47.50 7.75 1.74
N ALA A 71 -48.65 7.61 2.41
CA ALA A 71 -48.85 6.63 3.48
C ALA A 71 -48.56 5.19 3.02
N GLN A 72 -48.97 4.85 1.80
CA GLN A 72 -48.63 3.56 1.20
C GLN A 72 -47.12 3.41 0.97
N ALA A 73 -46.46 4.43 0.42
CA ALA A 73 -45.02 4.40 0.16
C ALA A 73 -44.21 4.28 1.47
N GLU A 74 -44.55 5.08 2.47
CA GLU A 74 -43.92 5.06 3.80
C GLU A 74 -44.09 3.71 4.49
N ALA A 75 -45.30 3.15 4.48
CA ALA A 75 -45.54 1.82 5.05
C ALA A 75 -44.75 0.70 4.35
N LYS A 76 -44.55 0.79 3.03
CA LYS A 76 -43.70 -0.16 2.29
C LYS A 76 -42.22 0.02 2.67
N ALA A 77 -41.75 1.25 2.78
CA ALA A 77 -40.37 1.55 3.14
C ALA A 77 -40.04 1.06 4.56
N ILE A 78 -40.91 1.31 5.54
CA ILE A 78 -40.74 0.77 6.90
C ILE A 78 -40.67 -0.77 6.88
N ALA A 79 -41.53 -1.42 6.08
CA ALA A 79 -41.48 -2.87 5.93
C ALA A 79 -40.15 -3.36 5.33
N SER A 80 -39.58 -2.63 4.36
CA SER A 80 -38.27 -2.95 3.80
C SER A 80 -37.15 -2.79 4.83
N LEU A 81 -37.10 -1.66 5.54
CA LEU A 81 -36.09 -1.40 6.59
C LEU A 81 -36.09 -2.47 7.69
N LEU A 82 -37.28 -2.94 8.10
CA LEU A 82 -37.38 -4.02 9.10
C LEU A 82 -36.88 -5.37 8.57
N ARG A 83 -37.02 -5.65 7.27
CA ARG A 83 -36.47 -6.87 6.65
C ARG A 83 -34.97 -6.78 6.45
N ASP A 84 -34.48 -5.58 6.13
CA ASP A 84 -33.07 -5.28 6.02
C ASP A 84 -32.38 -5.46 7.38
N ALA A 85 -32.89 -4.82 8.43
CA ALA A 85 -32.46 -4.99 9.81
C ALA A 85 -32.42 -6.47 10.24
N HIS A 86 -33.46 -7.25 9.88
CA HIS A 86 -33.46 -8.70 10.15
C HIS A 86 -32.28 -9.41 9.45
N THR A 87 -32.03 -9.07 8.19
CA THR A 87 -30.96 -9.68 7.39
C THR A 87 -29.60 -9.40 8.02
N GLN A 88 -29.31 -8.13 8.33
CA GLN A 88 -28.06 -7.70 8.95
C GLN A 88 -27.85 -8.37 10.32
N PHE A 89 -28.85 -8.29 11.22
CA PHE A 89 -28.72 -8.90 12.55
C PHE A 89 -28.61 -10.44 12.50
N ALA A 90 -29.27 -11.09 11.55
CA ALA A 90 -29.13 -12.53 11.36
C ALA A 90 -27.71 -12.90 10.90
N GLU A 91 -27.11 -12.12 10.00
CA GLU A 91 -25.74 -12.30 9.56
C GLU A 91 -24.74 -12.11 10.71
N PHE A 92 -24.84 -11.00 11.45
CA PHE A 92 -23.95 -10.76 12.59
C PHE A 92 -24.09 -11.81 13.68
N LYS A 93 -25.32 -12.23 14.00
CA LYS A 93 -25.57 -13.35 14.93
C LYS A 93 -24.92 -14.63 14.44
N GLY A 94 -24.99 -14.92 13.13
CA GLY A 94 -24.30 -16.04 12.50
C GLY A 94 -22.78 -15.96 12.62
N LYS A 95 -22.17 -14.80 12.33
CA LYS A 95 -20.74 -14.54 12.50
C LYS A 95 -20.29 -14.73 13.95
N LEU A 96 -21.06 -14.22 14.91
CA LEU A 96 -20.78 -14.37 16.34
C LEU A 96 -20.86 -15.83 16.81
N GLN A 97 -21.83 -16.59 16.30
CA GLN A 97 -21.94 -18.03 16.53
C GLN A 97 -20.73 -18.79 15.97
N ALA A 98 -20.25 -18.42 14.77
CA ALA A 98 -19.09 -19.02 14.14
C ALA A 98 -17.80 -18.75 14.92
N VAL A 99 -17.53 -17.49 15.28
CA VAL A 99 -16.35 -17.12 16.10
C VAL A 99 -16.36 -17.84 17.44
N ARG A 100 -17.53 -17.93 18.09
CA ARG A 100 -17.67 -18.72 19.32
C ARG A 100 -17.31 -20.19 19.08
N ALA A 101 -17.82 -20.80 18.01
CA ALA A 101 -17.54 -22.20 17.70
C ALA A 101 -16.05 -22.44 17.41
N ASP A 102 -15.38 -21.50 16.74
CA ASP A 102 -13.95 -21.62 16.43
C ASP A 102 -13.07 -21.39 17.66
N ALA A 103 -13.44 -20.48 18.55
CA ALA A 103 -12.79 -20.35 19.86
C ALA A 103 -12.87 -21.66 20.65
N LEU A 104 -14.04 -22.33 20.66
CA LEU A 104 -14.20 -23.63 21.33
C LEU A 104 -13.33 -24.74 20.72
N LYS A 105 -13.09 -24.71 19.40
CA LYS A 105 -12.17 -25.65 18.73
C LYS A 105 -10.70 -25.34 19.04
N ALA A 106 -10.38 -24.08 19.37
CA ALA A 106 -9.05 -23.61 19.72
C ALA A 106 -8.76 -23.73 21.23
N ASP A 107 -9.36 -24.70 21.92
CA ASP A 107 -9.21 -24.95 23.37
C ASP A 107 -9.60 -23.75 24.25
N MET A 108 -10.51 -22.90 23.78
CA MET A 108 -11.11 -21.84 24.60
C MET A 108 -12.46 -22.30 25.17
N LYS A 109 -12.89 -21.65 26.25
CA LYS A 109 -14.28 -21.63 26.72
C LYS A 109 -14.83 -20.21 26.59
N VAL A 110 -16.08 -20.09 26.17
CA VAL A 110 -16.80 -18.81 26.07
C VAL A 110 -18.01 -18.86 26.99
N SER A 111 -18.09 -17.93 27.94
CA SER A 111 -19.23 -17.83 28.88
C SER A 111 -20.51 -17.36 28.18
N ASP A 112 -21.65 -17.47 28.87
CA ASP A 112 -22.93 -16.93 28.38
C ASP A 112 -22.94 -15.40 28.26
N SER A 113 -21.97 -14.73 28.89
CA SER A 113 -21.75 -13.28 28.77
C SER A 113 -20.71 -12.91 27.71
N GLY A 114 -20.16 -13.89 26.97
CA GLY A 114 -19.16 -13.66 25.93
C GLY A 114 -17.72 -13.53 26.44
N LEU A 115 -17.42 -13.93 27.68
CA LEU A 115 -16.06 -13.89 28.22
C LEU A 115 -15.29 -15.13 27.77
N VAL A 116 -14.12 -14.91 27.17
CA VAL A 116 -13.22 -15.95 26.71
C VAL A 116 -12.21 -16.28 27.80
N ALA A 117 -12.00 -17.58 28.02
CA ALA A 117 -10.92 -18.08 28.85
C ALA A 117 -10.34 -19.35 28.24
N PHE A 118 -9.11 -19.69 28.60
CA PHE A 118 -8.52 -20.96 28.18
C PHE A 118 -9.22 -22.14 28.88
N ASP A 119 -9.57 -23.17 28.12
CA ASP A 119 -10.18 -24.38 28.68
C ASP A 119 -9.09 -25.37 29.11
N THR A 120 -8.81 -25.38 30.42
CA THR A 120 -7.82 -26.31 30.99
C THR A 120 -8.35 -27.74 31.17
N THR A 121 -9.66 -27.96 30.97
CA THR A 121 -10.31 -29.25 31.26
C THR A 121 -10.20 -30.25 30.11
N THR A 122 -9.94 -29.77 28.89
CA THR A 122 -9.79 -30.57 27.67
C THR A 122 -8.32 -30.85 27.31
N LEU A 123 -7.36 -30.25 28.03
CA LEU A 123 -5.94 -30.37 27.72
C LEU A 123 -5.39 -31.79 27.93
N SER A 124 -4.47 -32.19 27.04
CA SER A 124 -3.61 -33.35 27.26
C SER A 124 -2.64 -33.12 28.43
N ASP A 125 -2.09 -34.20 28.99
CA ASP A 125 -1.15 -34.11 30.11
C ASP A 125 0.12 -33.32 29.75
N GLY A 126 0.60 -33.43 28.50
CA GLY A 126 1.74 -32.66 28.00
C GLY A 126 1.46 -31.15 27.90
N ALA A 127 0.31 -30.78 27.32
CA ALA A 127 -0.11 -29.38 27.21
C ALA A 127 -0.38 -28.76 28.60
N ARG A 128 -0.95 -29.53 29.53
CA ARG A 128 -1.15 -29.10 30.92
C ARG A 128 0.18 -28.85 31.62
N ASN A 129 1.17 -29.73 31.42
CA ASN A 129 2.50 -29.55 31.99
C ASN A 129 3.21 -28.31 31.43
N ALA A 130 3.16 -28.09 30.11
CA ALA A 130 3.68 -26.89 29.45
C ALA A 130 3.00 -25.63 29.99
N TYR A 131 1.67 -25.61 30.09
CA TYR A 131 0.94 -24.47 30.67
C TYR A 131 1.40 -24.09 32.08
N HIS A 132 1.81 -25.05 32.90
CA HIS A 132 2.27 -24.77 34.26
C HIS A 132 3.74 -24.32 34.35
N HIS A 133 4.60 -24.70 33.41
CA HIS A 133 6.06 -24.57 33.56
C HIS A 133 6.77 -23.84 32.41
N ASP A 134 6.09 -23.58 31.29
CA ASP A 134 6.63 -22.89 30.11
C ASP A 134 6.06 -21.46 30.01
N PRO A 135 6.88 -20.42 30.26
CA PRO A 135 6.45 -19.02 30.17
C PRO A 135 6.01 -18.58 28.77
N ASP A 136 6.61 -19.14 27.71
CA ASP A 136 6.29 -18.78 26.33
C ASP A 136 4.94 -19.38 25.91
N TYR A 137 4.66 -20.61 26.33
CA TYR A 137 3.35 -21.22 26.14
C TYR A 137 2.25 -20.50 26.95
N GLN A 138 2.55 -20.04 28.16
CA GLN A 138 1.61 -19.19 28.91
C GLN A 138 1.34 -17.86 28.22
N LYS A 139 2.36 -17.26 27.60
CA LYS A 139 2.22 -16.02 26.84
C LYS A 139 1.33 -16.25 25.61
N SER A 140 1.60 -17.29 24.82
CA SER A 140 0.80 -17.60 23.64
C SER A 140 -0.68 -17.87 23.98
N VAL A 141 -0.96 -18.54 25.11
CA VAL A 141 -2.33 -18.72 25.60
C VAL A 141 -2.99 -17.39 25.97
N ARG A 142 -2.30 -16.48 26.67
CA ARG A 142 -2.84 -15.14 27.00
C ARG A 142 -3.13 -14.34 25.74
N ASP A 143 -2.22 -14.38 24.76
CA ASP A 143 -2.36 -13.68 23.49
C ASP A 143 -3.55 -14.25 22.69
N ALA A 144 -3.72 -15.57 22.68
CA ALA A 144 -4.86 -16.24 22.05
C ALA A 144 -6.19 -15.86 22.72
N VAL A 145 -6.29 -15.91 24.06
CA VAL A 145 -7.49 -15.49 24.80
C VAL A 145 -7.84 -14.04 24.48
N ALA A 146 -6.85 -13.14 24.50
CA ALA A 146 -7.06 -11.73 24.18
C ALA A 146 -7.49 -11.52 22.71
N SER A 147 -6.98 -12.32 21.78
CA SER A 147 -7.39 -12.29 20.37
C SER A 147 -8.85 -12.69 20.20
N TRP A 148 -9.26 -13.80 20.79
CA TRP A 148 -10.65 -14.28 20.73
C TRP A 148 -11.63 -13.34 21.44
N GLN A 149 -11.23 -12.79 22.60
CA GLN A 149 -12.05 -11.79 23.29
C GLN A 149 -12.29 -10.57 22.41
N ARG A 150 -11.23 -10.04 21.77
CA ARG A 150 -11.35 -8.91 20.84
C ARG A 150 -12.26 -9.23 19.65
N ALA A 151 -12.18 -10.45 19.10
CA ALA A 151 -13.04 -10.85 17.99
C ALA A 151 -14.53 -10.88 18.38
N ILE A 152 -14.85 -11.39 19.57
CA ILE A 152 -16.22 -11.39 20.12
C ILE A 152 -16.69 -9.96 20.40
N ASP A 153 -15.88 -9.17 21.11
CA ASP A 153 -16.22 -7.78 21.47
C ASP A 153 -16.45 -6.92 20.22
N ARG A 154 -15.65 -7.14 19.16
CA ARG A 154 -15.81 -6.45 17.87
C ARG A 154 -17.16 -6.76 17.24
N LEU A 155 -17.54 -8.03 17.14
CA LEU A 155 -18.84 -8.42 16.56
C LEU A 155 -20.03 -7.93 17.39
N VAL A 156 -19.89 -7.84 18.71
CA VAL A 156 -20.91 -7.21 19.57
C VAL A 156 -21.02 -5.71 19.27
N ALA A 157 -19.89 -5.03 19.06
CA ALA A 157 -19.88 -3.62 18.67
C ALA A 157 -20.51 -3.42 17.28
N ASP A 158 -20.17 -4.25 16.29
CA ASP A 158 -20.74 -4.18 14.94
C ASP A 158 -22.28 -4.32 14.97
N VAL A 159 -22.83 -5.22 15.81
CA VAL A 159 -24.30 -5.31 16.01
C VAL A 159 -24.88 -4.02 16.61
N SER A 160 -24.17 -3.40 17.55
CA SER A 160 -24.61 -2.13 18.14
C SER A 160 -24.59 -0.98 17.15
N ASP A 161 -23.69 -1.01 16.18
CA ASP A 161 -23.61 0.01 15.14
C ASP A 161 -24.77 -0.13 14.17
N ALA A 162 -25.00 -1.34 13.66
CA ALA A 162 -26.12 -1.64 12.79
C ALA A 162 -27.47 -1.29 13.47
N ASP A 163 -27.63 -1.56 14.77
CA ASP A 163 -28.82 -1.16 15.53
C ASP A 163 -29.03 0.36 15.57
N THR A 164 -27.94 1.12 15.66
CA THR A 164 -27.98 2.59 15.56
C THR A 164 -28.37 3.04 14.14
N GLY A 165 -27.86 2.37 13.11
CA GLY A 165 -28.25 2.60 11.71
C GLY A 165 -29.75 2.37 11.48
N VAL A 166 -30.29 1.28 12.00
CA VAL A 166 -31.74 0.99 11.96
C VAL A 166 -32.53 2.09 12.67
N GLU A 167 -32.07 2.57 13.83
CA GLU A 167 -32.72 3.67 14.56
C GLU A 167 -32.77 4.96 13.71
N ILE A 168 -31.67 5.31 13.03
CA ILE A 168 -31.58 6.48 12.15
C ILE A 168 -32.55 6.32 10.98
N ALA A 169 -32.53 5.18 10.31
CA ALA A 169 -33.41 4.91 9.17
C ALA A 169 -34.89 4.97 9.57
N LEU A 170 -35.29 4.36 10.68
CA LEU A 170 -36.68 4.39 11.16
C LEU A 170 -37.14 5.79 11.60
N LYS A 171 -36.24 6.63 12.14
CA LYS A 171 -36.56 8.04 12.43
C LYS A 171 -36.65 8.89 11.16
N ALA A 172 -35.87 8.58 10.14
CA ALA A 172 -35.81 9.35 8.90
C ALA A 172 -36.93 8.99 7.92
N VAL A 173 -37.32 7.71 7.83
CA VAL A 173 -38.32 7.22 6.86
C VAL A 173 -39.69 7.88 7.04
N VAL A 174 -40.04 8.31 8.25
CA VAL A 174 -41.32 8.96 8.57
C VAL A 174 -41.28 10.48 8.43
N LYS A 175 -40.14 11.08 8.05
CA LYS A 175 -40.03 12.53 7.88
C LYS A 175 -40.53 12.92 6.49
N ASP A 176 -41.64 13.64 6.47
CA ASP A 176 -42.08 14.40 5.29
C ASP A 176 -41.09 15.55 5.02
N SER A 177 -40.42 15.46 3.87
CA SER A 177 -39.44 16.44 3.39
C SER A 177 -39.93 17.24 2.18
N ASP A 178 -41.11 16.92 1.63
CA ASP A 178 -41.63 17.58 0.44
C ASP A 178 -42.55 18.75 0.81
N VAL A 179 -41.94 19.88 1.12
CA VAL A 179 -42.65 21.12 1.47
C VAL A 179 -43.56 21.67 0.34
N THR A 180 -43.58 21.02 -0.83
CA THR A 180 -44.35 21.45 -2.01
C THR A 180 -45.57 20.58 -2.31
N ASP A 181 -45.78 19.49 -1.58
CA ASP A 181 -46.87 18.54 -1.86
C ASP A 181 -48.26 18.99 -1.38
N GLY A 182 -48.31 20.08 -0.62
CA GLY A 182 -49.53 20.71 -0.12
C GLY A 182 -49.88 20.34 1.32
N THR A 183 -49.06 19.53 1.98
CA THR A 183 -49.13 19.19 3.40
C THR A 183 -47.90 19.69 4.14
N MET A 184 -48.02 19.84 5.46
CA MET A 184 -46.89 20.17 6.34
C MET A 184 -46.87 19.11 7.43
N ASN A 185 -45.84 18.26 7.44
CA ASN A 185 -45.75 17.07 8.30
C ASN A 185 -46.82 16.01 7.92
N GLY A 186 -46.98 15.75 6.62
CA GLY A 186 -47.77 14.64 6.09
C GLY A 186 -47.03 13.31 6.20
N PHE A 187 -47.46 12.33 5.40
CA PHE A 187 -46.69 11.11 5.19
C PHE A 187 -45.52 11.35 4.24
N ASN A 188 -44.42 10.60 4.41
CA ASN A 188 -43.30 10.70 3.50
C ASN A 188 -43.67 10.14 2.12
N ALA A 189 -43.70 11.02 1.11
CA ALA A 189 -44.02 10.65 -0.27
C ALA A 189 -42.85 10.01 -1.05
N LYS A 190 -41.61 10.19 -0.59
CA LYS A 190 -40.39 9.68 -1.23
C LYS A 190 -39.47 8.93 -0.25
N PRO A 191 -40.01 7.97 0.53
CA PRO A 191 -39.20 7.21 1.46
C PRO A 191 -38.36 6.20 0.69
N VAL A 192 -37.14 5.97 1.18
CA VAL A 192 -36.30 4.85 0.72
C VAL A 192 -36.43 3.70 1.72
N GLY A 193 -36.28 2.47 1.24
CA GLY A 193 -36.41 1.25 2.04
C GLY A 193 -35.08 0.53 2.27
N ASP A 194 -34.01 1.30 2.40
CA ASP A 194 -32.60 0.88 2.50
C ASP A 194 -31.98 1.66 3.68
N ILE A 195 -31.34 0.95 4.63
CA ILE A 195 -30.81 1.56 5.86
C ILE A 195 -29.61 2.45 5.52
N GLU A 196 -28.71 1.95 4.69
CA GLU A 196 -27.45 2.57 4.29
C GLU A 196 -27.68 3.89 3.54
N GLU A 197 -28.75 4.01 2.75
CA GLU A 197 -29.12 5.29 2.12
C GLU A 197 -29.48 6.38 3.16
N TYR A 198 -30.11 6.03 4.28
CA TYR A 198 -30.41 7.00 5.33
C TYR A 198 -29.18 7.35 6.16
N GLU A 199 -28.32 6.38 6.43
CA GLU A 199 -27.03 6.64 7.07
C GLU A 199 -26.17 7.56 6.21
N ALA A 200 -26.10 7.32 4.89
CA ALA A 200 -25.37 8.17 3.95
C ALA A 200 -25.90 9.62 3.96
N ARG A 201 -27.22 9.82 4.01
CA ARG A 201 -27.83 11.17 4.15
C ARG A 201 -27.49 11.83 5.48
N ASN A 202 -27.58 11.10 6.58
CA ASN A 202 -27.23 11.63 7.90
C ASN A 202 -25.75 12.03 7.95
N THR A 203 -24.88 11.19 7.37
CA THR A 203 -23.44 11.44 7.28
C THR A 203 -23.12 12.63 6.36
N GLU A 204 -23.78 12.75 5.21
CA GLU A 204 -23.73 13.95 4.35
C GLU A 204 -24.12 15.21 5.13
N GLU A 205 -25.26 15.22 5.85
CA GLU A 205 -25.70 16.39 6.63
C GLU A 205 -24.69 16.80 7.72
N ILE A 206 -23.94 15.84 8.27
CA ILE A 206 -22.85 16.13 9.22
C ILE A 206 -21.63 16.70 8.47
N ALA A 207 -21.26 16.11 7.35
CA ALA A 207 -20.16 16.55 6.49
C ALA A 207 -20.39 17.98 5.96
N ASP A 208 -21.57 18.30 5.43
CA ASP A 208 -21.93 19.63 4.96
C ASP A 208 -21.78 20.68 6.06
N ARG A 209 -22.17 20.35 7.29
CA ARG A 209 -21.98 21.25 8.43
C ARG A 209 -20.51 21.45 8.77
N LEU A 210 -19.67 20.43 8.62
CA LEU A 210 -18.22 20.57 8.79
C LEU A 210 -17.63 21.48 7.70
N ILE A 211 -17.98 21.24 6.44
CA ILE A 211 -17.53 22.01 5.28
C ILE A 211 -17.94 23.48 5.41
N ASP A 212 -19.18 23.75 5.83
CA ASP A 212 -19.70 25.10 6.04
C ASP A 212 -19.14 25.80 7.29
N GLY A 213 -18.26 25.15 8.06
CA GLY A 213 -17.74 25.67 9.34
C GLY A 213 -18.82 25.84 10.41
N LYS A 214 -19.96 25.16 10.28
CA LYS A 214 -21.04 25.16 11.27
C LYS A 214 -20.64 24.31 12.48
N LYS A 215 -21.24 24.61 13.63
CA LYS A 215 -21.00 23.83 14.85
C LYS A 215 -21.55 22.41 14.70
N VAL A 216 -20.66 21.43 14.82
CA VAL A 216 -21.01 20.00 14.87
C VAL A 216 -20.83 19.49 16.31
N SER A 217 -21.81 18.72 16.78
CA SER A 217 -21.79 18.20 18.15
C SER A 217 -20.83 17.02 18.28
N ALA A 218 -20.37 16.71 19.50
CA ALA A 218 -19.55 15.51 19.73
C ALA A 218 -20.32 14.21 19.42
N ALA A 219 -21.65 14.21 19.61
CA ALA A 219 -22.49 13.08 19.27
C ALA A 219 -22.59 12.91 17.75
N ASP A 220 -22.71 14.01 17.00
CA ASP A 220 -22.77 14.00 15.54
C ASP A 220 -21.44 13.51 14.94
N LEU A 221 -20.30 13.93 15.50
CA LEU A 221 -18.98 13.43 15.07
C LEU A 221 -18.78 11.95 15.41
N ALA A 222 -19.24 11.50 16.58
CA ALA A 222 -19.21 10.09 16.94
C ALA A 222 -20.12 9.26 16.02
N GLU A 223 -21.25 9.83 15.60
CA GLU A 223 -22.18 9.21 14.65
C GLU A 223 -21.58 9.13 13.24
N PHE A 224 -20.90 10.18 12.78
CA PHE A 224 -20.13 10.12 11.53
C PHE A 224 -19.07 9.01 11.60
N GLU A 225 -18.26 8.99 12.66
CA GLU A 225 -17.25 7.94 12.85
C GLU A 225 -17.86 6.53 12.88
N ARG A 226 -19.02 6.37 13.54
CA ARG A 226 -19.78 5.11 13.58
C ARG A 226 -20.23 4.70 12.19
N SER A 227 -20.93 5.58 11.46
CA SER A 227 -21.49 5.29 10.15
C SER A 227 -20.42 4.84 9.15
N MET A 228 -19.26 5.50 9.12
CA MET A 228 -18.14 5.12 8.25
C MET A 228 -17.51 3.78 8.65
N ARG A 229 -17.47 3.48 9.96
CA ARG A 229 -16.93 2.22 10.48
C ARG A 229 -17.85 1.04 10.22
N ASP A 230 -19.17 1.24 10.37
CA ASP A 230 -20.21 0.24 10.12
C ASP A 230 -20.23 -0.13 8.62
N ASN A 231 -20.12 0.88 7.77
CA ASN A 231 -20.23 0.76 6.32
C ASN A 231 -18.89 0.69 5.57
N ALA A 232 -17.78 0.40 6.25
CA ALA A 232 -16.44 0.47 5.65
C ALA A 232 -16.27 -0.38 4.37
N GLY A 233 -16.98 -1.51 4.30
CA GLY A 233 -17.02 -2.41 3.14
C GLY A 233 -18.32 -2.38 2.34
N ASP A 234 -19.24 -1.45 2.64
CA ASP A 234 -20.53 -1.38 1.96
C ASP A 234 -20.46 -0.43 0.75
N LYS A 235 -20.65 -1.01 -0.44
CA LYS A 235 -20.59 -0.26 -1.70
C LYS A 235 -21.82 0.62 -1.92
N ALA A 236 -23.00 0.21 -1.46
CA ALA A 236 -24.23 0.99 -1.60
C ALA A 236 -24.15 2.26 -0.75
N PHE A 237 -23.75 2.14 0.51
CA PHE A 237 -23.45 3.28 1.37
C PHE A 237 -22.39 4.18 0.74
N SER A 238 -21.24 3.59 0.34
CA SER A 238 -20.09 4.37 -0.10
C SER A 238 -20.35 5.16 -1.38
N GLN A 239 -21.01 4.53 -2.37
CA GLN A 239 -21.42 5.22 -3.59
C GLN A 239 -22.54 6.22 -3.34
N SER A 240 -23.47 5.94 -2.41
CA SER A 240 -24.53 6.90 -2.06
C SER A 240 -23.95 8.17 -1.43
N LEU A 241 -23.08 8.02 -0.42
CA LEU A 241 -22.43 9.13 0.25
C LEU A 241 -21.59 9.96 -0.73
N LEU A 242 -20.74 9.32 -1.53
CA LEU A 242 -19.90 10.02 -2.51
C LEU A 242 -20.68 10.60 -3.69
N THR A 243 -21.86 10.07 -4.02
CA THR A 243 -22.76 10.70 -5.01
C THR A 243 -23.36 11.99 -4.48
N LYS A 244 -23.66 12.05 -3.19
CA LYS A 244 -24.23 13.22 -2.52
C LYS A 244 -23.19 14.33 -2.32
N LEU A 245 -22.04 13.99 -1.76
CA LEU A 245 -20.91 14.93 -1.62
C LEU A 245 -20.33 15.33 -2.97
N GLY A 246 -20.14 14.36 -3.87
CA GLY A 246 -19.35 14.55 -5.08
C GLY A 246 -17.85 14.79 -4.78
N PRO A 247 -17.00 14.87 -5.83
CA PRO A 247 -15.55 14.99 -5.64
C PRO A 247 -15.12 16.29 -4.95
N GLU A 248 -15.78 17.41 -5.26
CA GLU A 248 -15.42 18.72 -4.70
C GLU A 248 -15.64 18.79 -3.18
N ASP A 249 -16.81 18.38 -2.68
CA ASP A 249 -17.08 18.43 -1.24
C ASP A 249 -16.38 17.29 -0.48
N THR A 250 -16.05 16.18 -1.14
CA THR A 250 -15.12 15.18 -0.60
C THR A 250 -13.73 15.79 -0.35
N ILE A 251 -13.19 16.54 -1.32
CA ILE A 251 -11.92 17.27 -1.19
C ILE A 251 -11.98 18.29 -0.04
N ARG A 252 -13.05 19.07 0.04
CA ARG A 252 -13.21 20.09 1.09
C ARG A 252 -13.36 19.48 2.48
N LEU A 253 -14.08 18.35 2.57
CA LEU A 253 -14.19 17.61 3.82
C LEU A 253 -12.81 17.12 4.28
N SER A 254 -12.00 16.56 3.37
CA SER A 254 -10.64 16.16 3.69
C SER A 254 -9.78 17.32 4.19
N ASP A 255 -9.86 18.50 3.56
CA ASP A 255 -9.17 19.71 4.01
C ASP A 255 -9.59 20.14 5.43
N VAL A 256 -10.91 20.17 5.69
CA VAL A 256 -11.44 20.49 7.03
C VAL A 256 -10.99 19.49 8.09
N LEU A 257 -10.95 18.20 7.76
CA LEU A 257 -10.50 17.16 8.69
C LEU A 257 -8.99 17.26 8.95
N SER A 258 -8.19 17.51 7.92
CA SER A 258 -6.74 17.69 8.03
C SER A 258 -6.38 18.88 8.93
N ASP A 259 -7.06 20.02 8.78
CA ASP A 259 -6.87 21.16 9.68
C ASP A 259 -7.13 20.82 11.15
N ARG A 260 -8.22 20.09 11.39
CA ARG A 260 -8.58 19.63 12.74
C ARG A 260 -7.60 18.58 13.27
N GLU A 261 -6.99 17.79 12.40
CA GLU A 261 -5.90 16.88 12.78
C GLU A 261 -4.70 17.67 13.32
N ARG A 262 -4.30 18.74 12.62
CA ARG A 262 -3.17 19.61 12.99
C ARG A 262 -3.38 20.34 14.32
N GLU A 263 -4.62 20.55 14.77
CA GLU A 263 -4.92 21.07 16.11
C GLU A 263 -4.45 20.12 17.23
N GLY A 264 -4.33 18.81 16.94
CA GLY A 264 -3.85 17.79 17.85
C GLY A 264 -4.84 17.40 18.96
N GLY A 265 -4.34 16.61 19.91
CA GLY A 265 -5.13 16.12 21.05
C GLY A 265 -6.27 15.18 20.64
N ALA A 266 -7.36 15.17 21.42
CA ALA A 266 -8.50 14.29 21.16
C ALA A 266 -9.27 14.64 19.87
N SER A 267 -9.32 15.93 19.52
CA SER A 267 -9.91 16.40 18.24
C SER A 267 -9.10 15.86 17.07
N GLY A 268 -7.77 16.03 17.12
CA GLY A 268 -6.92 15.54 16.05
C GLY A 268 -6.98 14.04 15.86
N ALA A 269 -6.96 13.26 16.94
CA ALA A 269 -7.12 11.81 16.86
C ALA A 269 -8.49 11.37 16.28
N GLN A 270 -9.56 12.14 16.51
CA GLN A 270 -10.85 11.89 15.88
C GLN A 270 -10.83 12.22 14.39
N SER A 271 -10.20 13.33 14.00
CA SER A 271 -10.00 13.65 12.59
C SER A 271 -9.22 12.59 11.84
N THR A 272 -8.13 12.05 12.41
CA THR A 272 -7.38 10.94 11.81
C THR A 272 -8.29 9.73 11.52
N ARG A 273 -9.17 9.37 12.45
CA ARG A 273 -10.12 8.25 12.25
C ARG A 273 -11.18 8.57 11.21
N LEU A 274 -11.68 9.81 11.16
CA LEU A 274 -12.64 10.24 10.13
C LEU A 274 -12.00 10.28 8.74
N MET A 275 -10.74 10.71 8.61
CA MET A 275 -10.00 10.66 7.34
C MET A 275 -9.79 9.22 6.89
N GLY A 276 -9.41 8.30 7.79
CA GLY A 276 -9.29 6.87 7.46
C GLY A 276 -10.63 6.26 7.03
N GLY A 277 -11.72 6.59 7.73
CA GLY A 277 -13.07 6.20 7.33
C GLY A 277 -13.40 6.70 5.92
N LEU A 278 -13.19 7.99 5.64
CA LEU A 278 -13.43 8.59 4.33
C LEU A 278 -12.59 7.95 3.23
N ALA A 279 -11.33 7.63 3.53
CA ALA A 279 -10.44 6.94 2.61
C ALA A 279 -10.91 5.53 2.26
N ASN A 280 -11.34 4.77 3.26
CA ASN A 280 -11.90 3.44 3.05
C ASN A 280 -13.22 3.49 2.25
N THR A 281 -14.07 4.49 2.49
CA THR A 281 -15.27 4.74 1.67
C THR A 281 -14.93 5.04 0.22
N VAL A 282 -13.91 5.87 -0.04
CA VAL A 282 -13.45 6.13 -1.42
C VAL A 282 -12.94 4.83 -2.04
N ALA A 283 -12.06 4.09 -1.36
CA ALA A 283 -11.51 2.83 -1.85
C ALA A 283 -12.61 1.81 -2.22
N THR A 284 -13.60 1.63 -1.34
CA THR A 284 -14.75 0.74 -1.57
C THR A 284 -15.62 1.19 -2.74
N ALA A 285 -15.92 2.49 -2.84
CA ALA A 285 -16.75 3.02 -3.91
C ALA A 285 -16.08 2.97 -5.29
N THR A 286 -14.76 3.16 -5.35
CA THR A 286 -13.99 3.24 -6.60
C THR A 286 -13.38 1.91 -7.03
N GLN A 287 -13.69 0.81 -6.35
CA GLN A 287 -13.18 -0.52 -6.70
C GLN A 287 -13.63 -0.94 -8.11
N VAL A 288 -12.66 -1.36 -8.93
CA VAL A 288 -12.84 -1.82 -10.30
C VAL A 288 -12.72 -3.36 -10.33
N PRO A 289 -13.54 -4.08 -11.12
CA PRO A 289 -13.37 -5.52 -11.25
C PRO A 289 -12.20 -5.89 -12.16
N GLY A 290 -11.39 -6.84 -11.69
CA GLY A 290 -10.18 -7.29 -12.39
C GLY A 290 -8.96 -6.47 -11.97
N SER A 291 -7.87 -6.59 -12.71
CA SER A 291 -6.62 -5.87 -12.54
C SER A 291 -6.21 -5.16 -13.83
N MET A 292 -5.23 -4.29 -13.75
CA MET A 292 -4.60 -3.64 -14.90
C MET A 292 -4.12 -4.67 -15.95
N ALA A 293 -3.60 -5.82 -15.49
CA ALA A 293 -3.05 -6.85 -16.37
C ALA A 293 -4.13 -7.67 -17.10
N ASP A 294 -5.28 -7.95 -16.47
CA ASP A 294 -6.30 -8.86 -17.03
C ASP A 294 -7.55 -8.16 -17.59
N ALA A 295 -7.80 -6.93 -17.13
CA ALA A 295 -9.00 -6.16 -17.39
C ALA A 295 -8.75 -4.64 -17.35
N GLY A 296 -7.54 -4.18 -17.66
CA GLY A 296 -7.21 -2.76 -17.65
C GLY A 296 -8.01 -1.90 -18.65
N PRO A 297 -7.84 -0.57 -18.60
CA PRO A 297 -8.50 0.39 -19.48
C PRO A 297 -8.40 0.00 -20.96
N GLY A 298 -9.52 0.09 -21.68
CA GLY A 298 -9.62 -0.32 -23.09
C GLY A 298 -9.96 -1.80 -23.32
N SER A 299 -9.86 -2.66 -22.31
CA SER A 299 -10.28 -4.06 -22.43
C SER A 299 -11.80 -4.21 -22.58
N ALA A 300 -12.26 -5.30 -23.20
CA ALA A 300 -13.69 -5.57 -23.36
C ALA A 300 -14.41 -5.76 -22.01
N LYS A 301 -13.73 -6.34 -21.01
CA LYS A 301 -14.26 -6.50 -19.64
C LYS A 301 -14.45 -5.14 -18.97
N TYR A 302 -13.45 -4.27 -19.05
CA TYR A 302 -13.51 -2.91 -18.51
C TYR A 302 -14.64 -2.10 -19.15
N GLN A 303 -14.74 -2.13 -20.49
CA GLN A 303 -15.79 -1.42 -21.22
C GLN A 303 -17.20 -1.96 -20.89
N ALA A 304 -17.35 -3.27 -20.71
CA ALA A 304 -18.62 -3.84 -20.27
C ALA A 304 -19.00 -3.38 -18.85
N TRP A 305 -18.03 -3.38 -17.93
CA TRP A 305 -18.24 -2.90 -16.56
C TRP A 305 -18.54 -1.40 -16.50
N LEU A 306 -17.89 -0.56 -17.31
CA LEU A 306 -18.16 0.88 -17.39
C LEU A 306 -19.63 1.22 -17.73
N ASN A 307 -20.34 0.31 -18.40
CA ASN A 307 -21.76 0.47 -18.71
C ASN A 307 -22.71 -0.01 -17.59
N SER A 308 -22.18 -0.51 -16.48
CA SER A 308 -22.94 -0.85 -15.27
C SER A 308 -23.21 0.38 -14.39
N GLY A 309 -24.02 0.23 -13.34
CA GLY A 309 -24.24 1.29 -12.35
C GLY A 309 -22.93 1.71 -11.65
N ASP A 310 -22.13 0.73 -11.22
CA ASP A 310 -20.80 0.95 -10.62
C ASP A 310 -19.87 1.70 -11.56
N GLY A 311 -19.80 1.26 -12.83
CA GLY A 311 -18.97 1.89 -13.84
C GLY A 311 -19.38 3.33 -14.15
N ALA A 312 -20.69 3.59 -14.18
CA ALA A 312 -21.23 4.94 -14.38
C ALA A 312 -20.91 5.87 -13.19
N PHE A 313 -21.02 5.37 -11.95
CA PHE A 313 -20.57 6.08 -10.76
C PHE A 313 -19.08 6.38 -10.83
N TYR A 314 -18.25 5.34 -11.03
CA TYR A 314 -16.79 5.47 -11.07
C TYR A 314 -16.34 6.51 -12.10
N LYS A 315 -16.90 6.46 -13.31
CA LYS A 315 -16.60 7.43 -14.36
C LYS A 315 -16.96 8.85 -13.92
N LYS A 316 -18.18 9.06 -13.43
CA LYS A 316 -18.64 10.39 -13.00
C LYS A 316 -17.77 10.94 -11.85
N PHE A 317 -17.45 10.10 -10.87
CA PHE A 317 -16.64 10.49 -9.73
C PHE A 317 -15.20 10.82 -10.14
N THR A 318 -14.55 9.96 -10.93
CA THR A 318 -13.18 10.17 -11.38
C THR A 318 -13.03 11.33 -12.37
N ASP A 319 -14.01 11.56 -13.26
CA ASP A 319 -14.05 12.75 -14.12
C ASP A 319 -14.19 14.04 -13.31
N GLY A 320 -15.07 14.05 -12.30
CA GLY A 320 -15.22 15.20 -11.42
C GLY A 320 -14.02 15.40 -10.48
N LEU A 321 -13.33 14.33 -10.09
CA LEU A 321 -12.09 14.38 -9.32
C LEU A 321 -10.95 14.96 -10.15
N LYS A 322 -10.86 14.62 -11.44
CA LYS A 322 -9.88 15.23 -12.35
C LYS A 322 -10.00 16.75 -12.42
N GLU A 323 -11.23 17.25 -12.51
CA GLU A 323 -11.50 18.69 -12.51
C GLU A 323 -11.26 19.33 -11.13
N SER A 324 -11.82 18.73 -10.08
CA SER A 324 -11.78 19.28 -8.72
C SER A 324 -10.39 19.19 -8.10
N GLY A 325 -9.61 18.15 -8.43
CA GLY A 325 -8.24 17.96 -7.93
C GLY A 325 -7.28 19.04 -8.42
N ALA A 326 -7.45 19.51 -9.66
CA ALA A 326 -6.65 20.59 -10.22
C ALA A 326 -7.12 22.00 -9.81
N LYS A 327 -8.27 22.12 -9.14
CA LYS A 327 -8.85 23.39 -8.71
C LYS A 327 -8.12 23.92 -7.47
N ASN A 328 -7.87 25.23 -7.46
CA ASN A 328 -7.40 25.95 -6.27
C ASN A 328 -8.61 26.36 -5.40
N PHE A 329 -8.62 25.92 -4.14
CA PHE A 329 -9.64 26.18 -3.13
C PHE A 329 -9.33 27.37 -2.21
N ASP A 330 -8.15 27.99 -2.35
CA ASP A 330 -7.71 29.12 -1.54
C ASP A 330 -7.23 30.28 -2.45
N SER A 331 -6.60 31.28 -1.87
CA SER A 331 -6.16 32.49 -2.55
C SER A 331 -5.07 32.21 -3.58
N LYS A 332 -4.91 33.09 -4.56
CA LYS A 332 -3.81 33.00 -5.54
C LYS A 332 -2.42 33.19 -4.92
N THR A 333 -2.35 33.76 -3.72
CA THR A 333 -1.12 34.04 -2.97
C THR A 333 -0.75 32.95 -1.97
N ASN A 334 -1.67 32.02 -1.71
CA ASN A 334 -1.53 30.83 -0.88
C ASN A 334 -2.51 29.80 -1.46
N PRO A 335 -2.18 29.18 -2.61
CA PRO A 335 -3.08 28.22 -3.25
C PRO A 335 -3.29 26.99 -2.35
N LEU A 336 -4.41 26.30 -2.53
CA LEU A 336 -4.69 24.95 -2.02
C LEU A 336 -5.29 24.13 -3.16
N TYR A 337 -4.48 23.32 -3.84
CA TYR A 337 -4.98 22.50 -4.94
C TYR A 337 -5.63 21.21 -4.43
N GLY A 338 -6.81 20.87 -4.95
CA GLY A 338 -7.66 19.79 -4.45
C GLY A 338 -7.01 18.41 -4.35
N TYR A 339 -6.06 18.07 -5.23
CA TYR A 339 -5.33 16.81 -5.15
C TYR A 339 -4.58 16.63 -3.83
N ARG A 340 -4.13 17.72 -3.19
CA ARG A 340 -3.40 17.64 -1.91
C ARG A 340 -4.25 17.07 -0.78
N PRO A 341 -5.34 17.72 -0.32
CA PRO A 341 -6.17 17.17 0.74
C PRO A 341 -6.81 15.83 0.36
N PHE A 342 -7.07 15.59 -0.94
CA PHE A 342 -7.56 14.30 -1.40
C PHE A 342 -6.55 13.18 -1.15
N VAL A 343 -5.31 13.34 -1.60
CA VAL A 343 -4.26 12.33 -1.40
C VAL A 343 -3.84 12.23 0.07
N GLU A 344 -3.80 13.35 0.80
CA GLU A 344 -3.58 13.35 2.26
C GLU A 344 -4.58 12.42 2.95
N MET A 345 -5.88 12.56 2.65
CA MET A 345 -6.91 11.64 3.13
C MET A 345 -6.65 10.19 2.72
N MET A 346 -6.25 9.92 1.48
CA MET A 346 -5.92 8.55 1.03
C MET A 346 -4.78 7.90 1.83
N THR A 347 -3.84 8.68 2.38
CA THR A 347 -2.74 8.13 3.20
C THR A 347 -3.24 7.44 4.48
N HIS A 348 -4.43 7.82 4.96
CA HIS A 348 -5.08 7.24 6.14
C HIS A 348 -5.87 5.95 5.86
N ALA A 349 -5.93 5.47 4.61
CA ALA A 349 -6.64 4.24 4.29
C ALA A 349 -6.00 3.02 4.98
N ASP A 350 -6.87 2.16 5.53
CA ASP A 350 -6.52 0.86 6.11
C ASP A 350 -6.64 -0.28 5.08
N VAL A 351 -7.30 0.00 3.95
CA VAL A 351 -7.44 -0.93 2.82
C VAL A 351 -6.70 -0.37 1.59
N PRO A 352 -6.08 -1.24 0.77
CA PRO A 352 -5.45 -0.78 -0.46
C PRO A 352 -6.51 -0.27 -1.44
N PHE A 353 -6.16 0.79 -2.17
CA PHE A 353 -6.94 1.22 -3.32
C PHE A 353 -6.71 0.27 -4.49
N ASP A 354 -7.73 0.17 -5.34
CA ASP A 354 -7.72 -0.58 -6.59
C ASP A 354 -6.61 -0.09 -7.54
N ASP A 355 -5.99 -1.02 -8.28
CA ASP A 355 -4.86 -0.74 -9.15
C ASP A 355 -5.23 0.18 -10.33
N GLN A 356 -6.39 -0.03 -10.95
CA GLN A 356 -6.87 0.79 -12.06
C GLN A 356 -7.24 2.19 -11.59
N PHE A 357 -7.83 2.34 -10.39
CA PHE A 357 -8.07 3.65 -9.78
C PHE A 357 -6.77 4.41 -9.50
N LEU A 358 -5.77 3.76 -8.89
CA LEU A 358 -4.49 4.37 -8.57
C LEU A 358 -3.73 4.80 -9.83
N ASN A 359 -3.71 3.96 -10.86
CA ASN A 359 -3.06 4.28 -12.14
C ASN A 359 -3.73 5.49 -12.81
N LYS A 360 -5.07 5.48 -12.92
CA LYS A 360 -5.81 6.61 -13.49
C LYS A 360 -5.57 7.91 -12.72
N LEU A 361 -5.55 7.86 -11.39
CA LEU A 361 -5.31 9.04 -10.56
C LEU A 361 -3.88 9.57 -10.75
N GLY A 362 -2.89 8.67 -10.87
CA GLY A 362 -1.51 9.01 -11.19
C GLY A 362 -1.38 9.70 -12.55
N ASP A 363 -2.02 9.15 -13.58
CA ASP A 363 -2.06 9.75 -14.93
C ASP A 363 -2.65 11.17 -14.90
N ASP A 364 -3.78 11.33 -14.22
CA ASP A 364 -4.47 12.62 -14.12
C ASP A 364 -3.65 13.66 -13.34
N MET A 365 -2.94 13.26 -12.28
CA MET A 365 -2.06 14.14 -11.51
C MET A 365 -0.79 14.53 -12.29
N ILE A 366 -0.17 13.60 -13.01
CA ILE A 366 0.98 13.89 -13.89
C ILE A 366 0.55 14.85 -15.01
N ALA A 367 -0.63 14.64 -15.61
CA ALA A 367 -1.16 15.55 -16.62
C ALA A 367 -1.42 16.94 -16.05
N ALA A 368 -2.01 17.03 -14.85
CA ALA A 368 -2.27 18.31 -14.18
C ALA A 368 -0.98 19.07 -13.84
N GLU A 369 0.08 18.37 -13.42
CA GLU A 369 1.39 18.99 -13.15
C GLU A 369 2.10 19.45 -14.42
N LYS A 370 1.99 18.70 -15.52
CA LYS A 370 2.52 19.12 -16.83
C LYS A 370 1.83 20.39 -17.35
N ASP A 371 0.53 20.53 -17.10
CA ASP A 371 -0.24 21.74 -17.45
C ASP A 371 0.05 22.91 -16.48
N ASN A 372 0.35 22.61 -15.21
CA ASN A 372 0.64 23.59 -14.17
C ASN A 372 1.73 23.09 -13.21
N SER A 373 2.99 23.40 -13.51
CA SER A 373 4.14 22.97 -12.69
C SER A 373 4.15 23.54 -11.27
N ALA A 374 3.28 24.50 -10.95
CA ALA A 374 3.14 25.05 -9.60
C ALA A 374 2.15 24.26 -8.72
N ILE A 375 1.42 23.28 -9.26
CA ILE A 375 0.32 22.59 -8.56
C ILE A 375 0.79 21.83 -7.31
N PHE A 376 2.01 21.28 -7.35
CA PHE A 376 2.62 20.53 -6.23
C PHE A 376 3.81 21.23 -5.57
N GLN A 377 4.03 22.53 -5.84
CA GLN A 377 5.09 23.30 -5.17
C GLN A 377 4.85 23.43 -3.66
N GLN A 378 5.88 23.18 -2.86
CA GLN A 378 5.80 23.22 -1.42
C GLN A 378 6.13 24.62 -0.89
N TRP A 379 5.23 25.17 -0.07
CA TRP A 379 5.42 26.48 0.57
C TRP A 379 5.46 26.32 2.10
N GLY A 380 6.51 26.82 2.74
CA GLY A 380 6.71 26.69 4.19
C GLY A 380 6.02 27.77 5.03
N GLY A 381 6.18 27.63 6.35
CA GLY A 381 6.04 28.61 7.44
C GLY A 381 4.71 29.34 7.68
N ASN A 382 3.92 29.58 6.64
CA ASN A 382 2.66 30.34 6.67
C ASN A 382 1.63 29.81 5.65
N HIS A 383 1.89 28.65 5.05
CA HIS A 383 1.00 28.02 4.07
C HIS A 383 0.36 26.77 4.67
N ARG A 384 -0.92 26.59 4.37
CA ARG A 384 -1.78 25.54 4.96
C ARG A 384 -1.47 24.14 4.40
N GLU A 385 -0.85 24.08 3.23
CA GLU A 385 -0.71 22.86 2.42
C GLU A 385 0.33 21.84 2.96
N GLY A 386 0.97 22.08 4.10
CA GLY A 386 1.99 21.18 4.63
C GLY A 386 3.24 21.08 3.73
N ARG A 387 4.10 20.10 4.01
CA ARG A 387 5.39 19.89 3.33
C ARG A 387 5.41 18.71 2.35
N ALA A 388 4.29 18.00 2.14
CA ALA A 388 4.30 16.79 1.34
C ALA A 388 3.87 17.07 -0.10
N ASP A 389 4.66 16.58 -1.06
CA ASP A 389 4.26 16.52 -2.47
C ASP A 389 3.11 15.52 -2.64
N ALA A 390 2.01 15.93 -3.27
CA ALA A 390 0.84 15.08 -3.44
C ALA A 390 1.13 13.90 -4.39
N LEU A 391 1.95 14.08 -5.43
CA LEU A 391 2.26 12.97 -6.33
C LEU A 391 3.16 11.95 -5.63
N ASP A 392 4.13 12.40 -4.82
CA ASP A 392 4.92 11.51 -3.99
C ASP A 392 4.06 10.77 -2.96
N SER A 393 3.16 11.48 -2.28
CA SER A 393 2.20 10.87 -1.34
C SER A 393 1.31 9.83 -2.02
N LEU A 394 0.86 10.07 -3.26
CA LEU A 394 0.08 9.11 -4.02
C LEU A 394 0.89 7.85 -4.32
N LEU A 395 2.18 7.99 -4.69
CA LEU A 395 3.06 6.86 -4.91
C LEU A 395 3.27 6.05 -3.62
N GLY A 396 3.34 6.71 -2.46
CA GLY A 396 3.33 6.03 -1.16
C GLY A 396 2.02 5.31 -0.82
N VAL A 397 0.88 5.81 -1.29
CA VAL A 397 -0.40 5.07 -1.19
C VAL A 397 -0.40 3.89 -2.16
N MET A 398 0.09 4.10 -3.39
CA MET A 398 0.17 3.08 -4.44
C MET A 398 1.09 1.92 -4.07
N SER A 399 2.16 2.19 -3.31
CA SER A 399 3.10 1.14 -2.87
C SER A 399 2.47 0.11 -1.94
N LYS A 400 1.33 0.40 -1.31
CA LYS A 400 0.54 -0.58 -0.53
C LYS A 400 -0.20 -1.59 -1.42
N ASN A 401 -0.20 -1.38 -2.74
CA ASN A 401 -0.71 -2.31 -3.75
C ASN A 401 0.41 -2.59 -4.77
N PRO A 402 1.22 -3.66 -4.59
CA PRO A 402 2.34 -3.96 -5.46
C PRO A 402 1.95 -4.20 -6.93
N ASP A 403 0.76 -4.73 -7.19
CA ASP A 403 0.24 -4.90 -8.55
C ASP A 403 -0.02 -3.53 -9.21
N ALA A 404 -0.56 -2.57 -8.46
CA ALA A 404 -0.75 -1.20 -8.94
C ALA A 404 0.58 -0.52 -9.27
N SER A 405 1.58 -0.66 -8.39
CA SER A 405 2.92 -0.11 -8.59
C SER A 405 3.62 -0.77 -9.79
N THR A 406 3.51 -2.10 -9.94
CA THR A 406 4.07 -2.84 -11.07
C THR A 406 3.44 -2.32 -12.37
N ALA A 407 2.11 -2.22 -12.43
CA ALA A 407 1.40 -1.77 -13.61
C ALA A 407 1.74 -0.31 -13.98
N PHE A 408 1.88 0.56 -12.97
CA PHE A 408 2.17 1.99 -13.17
C PHE A 408 3.53 2.25 -13.80
N PHE A 409 4.50 1.35 -13.58
CA PHE A 409 5.86 1.48 -14.11
C PHE A 409 6.17 0.50 -15.27
N ASP A 410 5.27 -0.41 -15.63
CA ASP A 410 5.55 -1.44 -16.65
C ASP A 410 5.62 -0.81 -18.06
N PRO A 411 6.79 -0.83 -18.73
CA PRO A 411 6.94 -0.25 -20.07
C PRO A 411 6.05 -0.87 -21.16
N ASP A 412 5.50 -2.07 -20.93
CA ASP A 412 4.56 -2.71 -21.86
C ASP A 412 3.10 -2.26 -21.66
N LEU A 413 2.81 -1.55 -20.57
CA LEU A 413 1.50 -0.95 -20.34
C LEU A 413 1.47 0.51 -20.80
N ASP A 414 0.26 1.04 -20.97
CA ASP A 414 0.07 2.42 -21.37
C ASP A 414 0.72 3.36 -20.34
N HIS A 415 1.43 4.37 -20.82
CA HIS A 415 2.19 5.35 -20.02
C HIS A 415 3.34 4.83 -19.13
N GLY A 416 3.55 3.53 -18.92
CA GLY A 416 4.54 3.03 -17.94
C GLY A 416 5.98 3.54 -18.14
N GLN A 417 6.52 3.46 -19.36
CA GLN A 417 7.84 4.06 -19.67
C GLN A 417 7.82 5.59 -19.49
N ALA A 418 6.73 6.26 -19.90
CA ALA A 418 6.61 7.70 -19.76
C ALA A 418 6.53 8.14 -18.28
N HIS A 419 6.03 7.30 -17.39
CA HIS A 419 6.07 7.51 -15.94
C HIS A 419 7.49 7.40 -15.40
N LEU A 420 8.25 6.39 -15.82
CA LEU A 420 9.67 6.26 -15.44
C LEU A 420 10.47 7.47 -15.94
N ASP A 421 10.33 7.82 -17.21
CA ASP A 421 11.01 8.98 -17.82
C ASP A 421 10.67 10.28 -17.08
N TYR A 422 9.42 10.44 -16.64
CA TYR A 422 8.97 11.61 -15.90
C TYR A 422 9.49 11.61 -14.46
N LEU A 423 9.39 10.50 -13.72
CA LEU A 423 9.59 10.48 -12.27
C LEU A 423 11.04 10.27 -11.85
N ILE A 424 11.79 9.44 -12.58
CA ILE A 424 13.19 9.09 -12.29
C ILE A 424 14.17 9.42 -13.42
N GLY A 425 13.68 9.86 -14.58
CA GLY A 425 14.52 10.29 -15.69
C GLY A 425 15.32 11.56 -15.38
N ASN A 426 16.32 11.82 -16.23
CA ASN A 426 17.26 12.94 -16.10
C ASN A 426 17.32 13.84 -17.36
N GLY A 427 16.50 13.55 -18.37
CA GLY A 427 16.45 14.26 -19.65
C GLY A 427 15.42 15.39 -19.72
N ASP A 428 15.32 16.00 -20.91
CA ASP A 428 14.30 17.01 -21.20
C ASP A 428 12.89 16.42 -21.01
N GLY A 429 12.11 17.02 -20.12
CA GLY A 429 10.75 16.56 -19.79
C GLY A 429 10.65 15.66 -18.55
N ALA A 430 11.77 15.34 -17.90
CA ALA A 430 11.77 14.80 -16.54
C ALA A 430 11.16 15.80 -15.56
N ARG A 431 10.58 15.28 -14.48
CA ARG A 431 9.92 16.07 -13.44
C ARG A 431 10.93 16.91 -12.66
N GLU A 432 10.70 18.21 -12.61
CA GLU A 432 11.34 19.09 -11.64
C GLU A 432 10.68 18.88 -10.28
N TRP A 433 11.27 18.02 -9.46
CA TRP A 433 10.70 17.71 -8.14
C TRP A 433 10.60 18.96 -7.26
N PRO A 434 9.46 19.17 -6.57
CA PRO A 434 9.25 20.36 -5.75
C PRO A 434 10.36 20.58 -4.71
N GLN A 435 10.82 21.82 -4.61
CA GLN A 435 11.69 22.28 -3.53
C GLN A 435 10.84 22.98 -2.46
N GLU A 436 11.35 23.01 -1.23
CA GLU A 436 10.70 23.73 -0.13
C GLU A 436 11.00 25.24 -0.27
N HIS A 437 9.94 26.06 -0.36
CA HIS A 437 10.06 27.51 -0.41
C HIS A 437 9.64 28.15 0.92
N VAL A 438 10.58 28.74 1.65
CA VAL A 438 10.32 29.46 2.91
C VAL A 438 10.46 30.97 2.70
N VAL A 439 9.41 31.71 3.01
CA VAL A 439 9.44 33.18 2.96
C VAL A 439 10.11 33.73 4.24
N ALA A 440 11.28 34.36 4.08
CA ALA A 440 12.04 34.99 5.15
C ALA A 440 12.19 36.50 4.88
N GLY A 441 11.21 37.29 5.34
CA GLY A 441 11.15 38.73 5.08
C GLY A 441 10.89 39.01 3.60
N SER A 442 11.82 39.68 2.92
CA SER A 442 11.74 39.96 1.47
C SER A 442 12.46 38.92 0.60
N ARG A 443 12.90 37.80 1.18
CA ARG A 443 13.63 36.72 0.48
C ARG A 443 12.82 35.43 0.52
N VAL A 444 12.91 34.65 -0.55
CA VAL A 444 12.48 33.25 -0.56
C VAL A 444 13.74 32.40 -0.42
N ILE A 445 13.77 31.55 0.60
CA ILE A 445 14.79 30.53 0.78
C ILE A 445 14.24 29.26 0.13
N THR A 446 14.97 28.72 -0.84
CA THR A 446 14.63 27.46 -1.49
C THR A 446 15.62 26.40 -1.04
N THR A 447 15.12 25.27 -0.55
CA THR A 447 15.92 24.12 -0.11
C THR A 447 15.35 22.84 -0.67
N ASP A 448 16.20 21.84 -0.87
CA ASP A 448 15.72 20.49 -1.20
C ASP A 448 14.94 19.93 -0.03
N ASP A 449 13.80 19.29 -0.33
CA ASP A 449 12.99 18.61 0.67
C ASP A 449 13.61 17.24 0.99
N PRO A 450 14.10 17.00 2.23
CA PRO A 450 14.66 15.70 2.62
C PRO A 450 13.60 14.58 2.65
N LEU A 451 12.31 14.93 2.59
CA LEU A 451 11.18 14.00 2.48
C LEU A 451 10.70 13.80 1.03
N SER A 452 11.41 14.37 0.04
CA SER A 452 11.10 14.17 -1.37
C SER A 452 11.40 12.74 -1.83
N ARG A 453 10.52 12.20 -2.70
CA ARG A 453 10.67 10.91 -3.39
C ARG A 453 10.60 9.67 -2.48
N HIS A 454 10.12 9.80 -1.24
CA HIS A 454 9.99 8.63 -0.37
C HIS A 454 8.87 7.71 -0.86
N GLY A 455 7.74 8.30 -1.27
CA GLY A 455 6.64 7.54 -1.85
C GLY A 455 7.01 6.92 -3.20
N LEU A 456 7.76 7.65 -4.03
CA LEU A 456 8.33 7.10 -5.27
C LEU A 456 9.26 5.92 -4.98
N GLY A 457 10.21 6.06 -4.05
CA GLY A 457 11.10 4.96 -3.66
C GLY A 457 10.31 3.72 -3.23
N ALA A 458 9.31 3.91 -2.37
CA ALA A 458 8.40 2.86 -1.93
C ALA A 458 7.66 2.19 -3.10
N ALA A 459 7.10 2.97 -4.03
CA ALA A 459 6.40 2.44 -5.20
C ALA A 459 7.35 1.65 -6.14
N LEU A 460 8.60 2.10 -6.29
CA LEU A 460 9.61 1.37 -7.08
C LEU A 460 9.99 0.03 -6.43
N GLU A 461 10.18 -0.01 -5.10
CA GLU A 461 10.39 -1.28 -4.37
C GLU A 461 9.19 -2.21 -4.58
N ALA A 462 7.97 -1.70 -4.42
CA ALA A 462 6.77 -2.50 -4.58
C ALA A 462 6.57 -3.02 -6.01
N GLY A 463 6.78 -2.17 -7.02
CA GLY A 463 6.59 -2.52 -8.43
C GLY A 463 7.66 -3.45 -8.99
N THR A 464 8.87 -3.45 -8.42
CA THR A 464 9.95 -4.34 -8.86
C THR A 464 9.95 -5.69 -8.16
N THR A 465 9.52 -5.75 -6.90
CA THR A 465 9.54 -6.98 -6.07
C THR A 465 8.18 -7.69 -5.98
N GLY A 466 7.08 -6.98 -6.29
CA GLY A 466 5.73 -7.50 -6.06
C GLY A 466 5.34 -7.63 -4.58
N GLN A 467 6.07 -6.96 -3.68
CA GLN A 467 5.81 -7.00 -2.24
C GLN A 467 5.56 -5.58 -1.69
N GLU A 468 4.85 -5.47 -0.57
CA GLU A 468 4.77 -4.18 0.11
C GLU A 468 6.18 -3.72 0.56
N PRO A 469 6.50 -2.41 0.50
CA PRO A 469 7.80 -1.89 0.87
C PRO A 469 8.20 -2.27 2.29
N GLY A 470 9.46 -2.64 2.48
CA GLY A 470 9.96 -3.05 3.80
C GLY A 470 9.65 -4.51 4.18
N THR A 471 8.92 -5.26 3.34
CA THR A 471 8.70 -6.70 3.54
C THR A 471 10.06 -7.41 3.68
N PRO A 472 10.25 -8.29 4.68
CA PRO A 472 11.51 -9.02 4.83
C PRO A 472 11.87 -9.80 3.57
N LEU A 473 13.09 -9.61 3.07
CA LEU A 473 13.53 -10.30 1.87
C LEU A 473 13.56 -11.82 2.08
N GLY A 474 12.96 -12.53 1.13
CA GLY A 474 12.93 -13.98 1.08
C GLY A 474 14.18 -14.55 0.42
N LYS A 475 14.03 -15.71 -0.25
CA LYS A 475 15.07 -16.20 -1.17
C LYS A 475 15.10 -15.29 -2.41
N PRO A 476 16.27 -15.01 -3.00
CA PRO A 476 16.35 -14.22 -4.23
C PRO A 476 15.51 -14.84 -5.36
N GLY A 477 14.56 -14.06 -5.87
CA GLY A 477 13.63 -14.47 -6.93
C GLY A 477 12.71 -15.65 -6.58
N PRO A 478 11.97 -16.17 -7.57
CA PRO A 478 11.88 -15.64 -8.93
C PRO A 478 10.88 -14.47 -9.06
N HIS A 479 11.05 -13.68 -10.12
CA HIS A 479 10.20 -12.52 -10.43
C HIS A 479 9.27 -12.81 -11.61
N SER A 480 8.13 -12.12 -11.64
CA SER A 480 7.25 -12.12 -12.79
C SER A 480 7.88 -11.35 -13.97
N GLU A 481 7.41 -11.60 -15.19
CA GLU A 481 7.90 -10.86 -16.36
C GLU A 481 7.70 -9.34 -16.24
N SER A 482 6.58 -8.88 -15.66
CA SER A 482 6.31 -7.46 -15.48
C SER A 482 7.24 -6.84 -14.43
N GLN A 483 7.45 -7.52 -13.30
CA GLN A 483 8.39 -7.09 -12.26
C GLN A 483 9.82 -6.94 -12.82
N ALA A 484 10.29 -7.94 -13.57
CA ALA A 484 11.62 -7.89 -14.19
C ALA A 484 11.71 -6.79 -15.26
N ARG A 485 10.64 -6.54 -16.05
CA ARG A 485 10.60 -5.41 -17.00
C ARG A 485 10.69 -4.07 -16.28
N VAL A 486 9.95 -3.90 -15.18
CA VAL A 486 10.00 -2.68 -14.36
C VAL A 486 11.40 -2.49 -13.81
N MET A 487 12.01 -3.51 -13.19
CA MET A 487 13.36 -3.41 -12.62
C MET A 487 14.40 -3.07 -13.69
N GLN A 488 14.33 -3.73 -14.84
CA GLN A 488 15.23 -3.47 -15.97
C GLN A 488 15.09 -2.04 -16.50
N ALA A 489 13.86 -1.55 -16.63
CA ALA A 489 13.57 -0.19 -17.09
C ALA A 489 13.95 0.87 -16.06
N VAL A 490 13.79 0.61 -14.76
CA VAL A 490 14.27 1.50 -13.69
C VAL A 490 15.78 1.68 -13.77
N ILE A 491 16.55 0.58 -13.88
CA ILE A 491 18.01 0.65 -14.04
C ILE A 491 18.37 1.42 -15.31
N ALA A 492 17.72 1.12 -16.44
CA ALA A 492 18.01 1.77 -17.71
C ALA A 492 17.69 3.26 -17.71
N THR A 493 16.59 3.67 -17.05
CA THR A 493 16.14 5.07 -17.00
C THR A 493 17.04 5.89 -16.08
N LEU A 494 17.43 5.36 -14.92
CA LEU A 494 18.39 6.01 -14.02
C LEU A 494 19.77 6.15 -14.65
N ASP A 495 20.19 5.15 -15.42
CA ASP A 495 21.48 5.16 -16.11
C ASP A 495 21.44 5.83 -17.49
N ASP A 496 20.32 6.45 -17.89
CA ASP A 496 20.28 7.16 -19.17
C ASP A 496 21.34 8.25 -19.19
N GLY A 497 22.04 8.35 -20.31
CA GLY A 497 23.22 9.20 -20.42
C GLY A 497 24.29 8.92 -19.36
N GLY A 498 24.41 7.70 -18.83
CA GLY A 498 25.45 7.23 -17.90
C GLY A 498 25.45 7.90 -16.53
N GLN A 499 24.27 8.23 -15.98
CA GLN A 499 24.11 8.95 -14.71
C GLN A 499 23.60 8.06 -13.55
N GLY A 500 23.67 6.73 -13.69
CA GLY A 500 23.13 5.81 -12.68
C GLY A 500 23.77 5.94 -11.30
N ASP A 501 24.92 6.60 -11.19
CA ASP A 501 25.62 6.90 -9.94
C ASP A 501 25.02 8.09 -9.15
N THR A 502 24.01 8.77 -9.70
CA THR A 502 23.36 9.95 -9.09
C THR A 502 21.90 9.68 -8.69
N VAL A 503 21.67 8.67 -7.85
CA VAL A 503 20.33 8.32 -7.35
C VAL A 503 19.89 9.27 -6.22
N PRO A 504 18.67 9.85 -6.26
CA PRO A 504 18.13 10.67 -5.17
C PRO A 504 17.99 9.93 -3.83
N GLU A 505 18.22 10.62 -2.70
CA GLU A 505 18.21 10.04 -1.35
C GLU A 505 16.98 9.18 -1.03
N GLY A 506 15.76 9.69 -1.30
CA GLY A 506 14.50 8.97 -1.02
C GLY A 506 14.33 7.64 -1.79
N ILE A 507 15.11 7.42 -2.85
CA ILE A 507 15.08 6.22 -3.68
C ILE A 507 16.18 5.22 -3.28
N LYS A 508 17.29 5.68 -2.68
CA LYS A 508 18.48 4.84 -2.44
C LYS A 508 18.16 3.58 -1.64
N VAL A 509 17.48 3.70 -0.50
CA VAL A 509 17.17 2.56 0.37
C VAL A 509 16.16 1.60 -0.28
N PRO A 510 14.99 2.05 -0.76
CA PRO A 510 14.03 1.15 -1.43
C PRO A 510 14.61 0.45 -2.67
N LEU A 511 15.33 1.18 -3.52
CA LEU A 511 15.98 0.58 -4.70
C LEU A 511 17.13 -0.36 -4.32
N GLY A 512 17.88 -0.05 -3.27
CA GLY A 512 18.88 -0.96 -2.70
C GLY A 512 18.29 -2.28 -2.21
N ARG A 513 17.10 -2.22 -1.59
CA ARG A 513 16.34 -3.40 -1.17
C ARG A 513 15.85 -4.21 -2.39
N ALA A 514 15.32 -3.55 -3.41
CA ALA A 514 14.95 -4.20 -4.67
C ALA A 514 16.15 -4.87 -5.36
N LEU A 515 17.31 -4.20 -5.45
CA LEU A 515 18.54 -4.80 -5.99
C LEU A 515 18.98 -6.04 -5.22
N ASN A 516 18.79 -6.06 -3.89
CA ASN A 516 19.03 -7.24 -3.07
C ASN A 516 18.02 -8.37 -3.33
N ASP A 517 16.76 -8.06 -3.57
CA ASP A 517 15.76 -9.05 -3.98
C ASP A 517 16.11 -9.69 -5.35
N TYR A 518 16.77 -8.92 -6.21
CA TYR A 518 17.37 -9.35 -7.49
C TYR A 518 18.83 -9.85 -7.34
N THR A 519 19.27 -10.28 -6.16
CA THR A 519 20.67 -10.72 -5.94
C THR A 519 21.11 -11.81 -6.94
N ALA A 520 20.22 -12.74 -7.29
CA ALA A 520 20.53 -13.80 -8.25
C ALA A 520 20.90 -13.25 -9.64
N ASP A 521 20.11 -12.30 -10.13
CA ASP A 521 20.32 -11.68 -11.44
C ASP A 521 21.52 -10.74 -11.42
N THR A 522 21.63 -9.91 -10.39
CA THR A 522 22.77 -9.00 -10.24
C THR A 522 24.08 -9.78 -10.10
N HIS A 523 24.09 -10.92 -9.39
CA HIS A 523 25.26 -11.80 -9.35
C HIS A 523 25.61 -12.39 -10.72
N ALA A 524 24.59 -12.75 -11.52
CA ALA A 524 24.80 -13.26 -12.87
C ALA A 524 25.37 -12.20 -13.83
N ILE A 525 24.87 -10.98 -13.75
CA ILE A 525 25.33 -9.85 -14.56
C ILE A 525 26.77 -9.49 -14.15
N LEU A 526 27.01 -9.29 -12.84
CA LEU A 526 28.33 -8.93 -12.31
C LEU A 526 29.37 -10.04 -12.52
N GLY A 527 28.96 -11.32 -12.45
CA GLY A 527 29.79 -12.49 -12.68
C GLY A 527 30.02 -12.85 -14.15
N GLY A 528 29.47 -12.07 -15.09
CA GLY A 528 29.72 -12.25 -16.52
C GLY A 528 29.06 -13.48 -17.15
N TYR A 529 28.00 -14.03 -16.53
CA TYR A 529 27.34 -15.25 -17.00
C TYR A 529 25.81 -15.10 -17.21
N ALA A 530 25.26 -13.92 -16.96
CA ALA A 530 23.93 -13.55 -17.47
C ALA A 530 23.91 -13.55 -19.00
N PRO A 531 22.74 -13.78 -19.63
CA PRO A 531 22.58 -13.69 -21.08
C PRO A 531 23.17 -12.40 -21.67
N ASP A 532 24.03 -12.54 -22.68
CA ASP A 532 24.72 -11.45 -23.40
C ASP A 532 25.53 -10.46 -22.52
N SER A 533 25.85 -10.83 -21.28
CA SER A 533 26.79 -10.07 -20.44
C SER A 533 28.18 -9.99 -21.12
N PRO A 534 28.87 -8.83 -21.10
CA PRO A 534 28.56 -7.62 -20.31
C PRO A 534 27.62 -6.61 -20.99
N VAL A 535 27.25 -6.82 -22.25
CA VAL A 535 26.44 -5.87 -23.04
C VAL A 535 24.98 -5.87 -22.57
N GLY A 536 24.46 -7.03 -22.19
CA GLY A 536 23.06 -7.20 -21.81
C GLY A 536 22.11 -7.26 -22.99
N GLN A 537 20.81 -7.27 -22.70
CA GLN A 537 19.74 -7.27 -23.70
C GLN A 537 18.73 -6.14 -23.42
N ASP A 538 17.94 -5.79 -24.43
CA ASP A 538 16.90 -4.75 -24.31
C ASP A 538 15.70 -5.20 -23.45
N ARG A 539 15.51 -6.51 -23.26
CA ARG A 539 14.39 -7.08 -22.50
C ARG A 539 14.84 -8.15 -21.50
N PRO A 540 14.09 -8.35 -20.41
CA PRO A 540 14.31 -9.47 -19.50
C PRO A 540 14.25 -10.82 -20.22
N THR A 541 14.86 -11.84 -19.63
CA THR A 541 14.79 -13.23 -20.09
C THR A 541 13.97 -14.09 -19.15
N GLY A 542 13.54 -15.27 -19.59
CA GLY A 542 12.66 -16.14 -18.82
C GLY A 542 11.19 -15.92 -19.16
N SER A 543 10.30 -16.58 -18.42
CA SER A 543 8.85 -16.47 -18.63
C SER A 543 8.08 -16.73 -17.34
N ALA A 544 6.85 -16.21 -17.26
CA ALA A 544 5.99 -16.29 -16.08
C ALA A 544 6.73 -15.83 -14.82
N ASP A 545 6.70 -16.62 -13.74
CA ASP A 545 7.35 -16.33 -12.45
C ASP A 545 8.78 -16.85 -12.44
N SER A 546 9.56 -16.60 -13.49
CA SER A 546 10.98 -16.98 -13.59
C SER A 546 11.77 -16.03 -14.51
N ALA A 547 11.33 -14.78 -14.56
CA ALA A 547 11.99 -13.76 -15.34
C ALA A 547 13.22 -13.21 -14.61
N SER A 548 14.25 -12.86 -15.38
CA SER A 548 15.52 -12.31 -14.89
C SER A 548 15.89 -11.07 -15.69
N ILE A 549 16.37 -10.04 -14.99
CA ILE A 549 16.91 -8.83 -15.65
C ILE A 549 18.19 -9.15 -16.44
N THR A 550 18.42 -8.38 -17.51
CA THR A 550 19.56 -8.55 -18.42
C THR A 550 20.24 -7.23 -18.75
N ASN A 551 20.15 -6.24 -17.86
CA ASN A 551 20.84 -4.97 -18.01
C ASN A 551 22.34 -5.15 -18.30
N SER A 552 22.94 -4.19 -19.01
CA SER A 552 24.39 -4.17 -19.20
C SER A 552 25.10 -4.11 -17.85
N LYS A 553 26.26 -4.77 -17.77
CA LYS A 553 27.07 -4.81 -16.55
C LYS A 553 27.45 -3.40 -16.10
N GLU A 554 27.79 -2.52 -17.04
CA GLU A 554 28.14 -1.12 -16.74
C GLU A 554 26.98 -0.33 -16.13
N SER A 555 25.77 -0.50 -16.67
CA SER A 555 24.58 0.19 -16.19
C SER A 555 24.20 -0.26 -14.78
N LEU A 556 24.22 -1.58 -14.55
CA LEU A 556 24.00 -2.13 -13.22
C LEU A 556 25.02 -1.62 -12.20
N LEU A 557 26.30 -1.58 -12.56
CA LEU A 557 27.38 -1.10 -11.67
C LEU A 557 27.18 0.37 -11.26
N ARG A 558 26.81 1.24 -12.20
CA ARG A 558 26.53 2.67 -11.91
C ARG A 558 25.33 2.82 -10.99
N VAL A 559 24.22 2.13 -11.25
CA VAL A 559 23.02 2.17 -10.40
C VAL A 559 23.28 1.59 -9.00
N MET A 560 23.94 0.44 -8.90
CA MET A 560 24.35 -0.13 -7.62
C MET A 560 25.25 0.83 -6.85
N ARG A 561 26.13 1.57 -7.53
CA ARG A 561 26.94 2.62 -6.91
C ARG A 561 26.13 3.84 -6.47
N GLY A 562 25.14 4.26 -7.24
CA GLY A 562 24.30 5.41 -6.92
C GLY A 562 23.44 5.22 -5.68
N VAL A 563 23.04 3.98 -5.38
CA VAL A 563 22.28 3.67 -4.14
C VAL A 563 23.17 3.41 -2.92
N SER A 564 24.45 3.09 -3.12
CA SER A 564 25.32 2.45 -2.13
C SER A 564 25.55 3.25 -0.85
N ASP A 565 25.57 4.57 -0.94
CA ASP A 565 25.81 5.47 0.20
C ASP A 565 24.55 5.76 1.03
N GLY A 566 23.36 5.34 0.57
CA GLY A 566 22.10 5.47 1.31
C GLY A 566 22.16 4.77 2.66
N VAL A 567 21.57 5.38 3.70
CA VAL A 567 21.62 4.88 5.08
C VAL A 567 20.34 4.11 5.40
N ILE A 568 20.46 2.80 5.63
CA ILE A 568 19.34 1.91 5.97
C ILE A 568 18.94 2.07 7.44
N GLY A 569 19.90 2.37 8.31
CA GLY A 569 19.69 2.57 9.73
C GLY A 569 20.99 2.76 10.48
N GLU A 570 20.97 2.59 11.79
CA GLU A 570 22.14 2.71 12.66
C GLU A 570 22.40 1.39 13.40
N ASN A 571 23.67 1.11 13.70
CA ASN A 571 24.06 -0.02 14.54
C ASN A 571 23.94 0.31 16.05
N ALA A 572 24.37 -0.61 16.92
CA ALA A 572 24.27 -0.45 18.38
C ALA A 572 25.10 0.71 18.94
N ASP A 573 26.12 1.14 18.20
CA ASP A 573 27.01 2.23 18.56
C ASP A 573 26.59 3.56 17.90
N GLY A 574 25.46 3.58 17.19
CA GLY A 574 24.92 4.77 16.51
C GLY A 574 25.65 5.13 15.20
N GLU A 575 26.36 4.18 14.59
CA GLU A 575 27.03 4.38 13.30
C GLU A 575 26.12 3.93 12.14
N PRO A 576 26.16 4.62 10.99
CA PRO A 576 25.25 4.33 9.88
C PRO A 576 25.57 3.00 9.20
N VAL A 577 24.55 2.18 8.98
CA VAL A 577 24.57 0.99 8.12
C VAL A 577 24.06 1.39 6.75
N ARG A 578 24.84 1.12 5.70
CA ARG A 578 24.55 1.61 4.34
C ARG A 578 23.96 0.54 3.45
N VAL A 579 23.35 0.95 2.35
CA VAL A 579 22.87 0.06 1.29
C VAL A 579 23.99 -0.83 0.74
N PHE A 580 25.20 -0.30 0.61
CA PHE A 580 26.34 -1.12 0.19
C PHE A 580 26.58 -2.33 1.11
N ASP A 581 26.43 -2.18 2.42
CA ASP A 581 26.61 -3.29 3.37
C ASP A 581 25.62 -4.42 3.10
N SER A 582 24.35 -4.07 2.84
CA SER A 582 23.31 -5.06 2.53
C SER A 582 23.54 -5.69 1.17
N LEU A 583 23.94 -4.92 0.14
CA LEU A 583 24.25 -5.44 -1.20
C LEU A 583 25.43 -6.41 -1.17
N TYR A 584 26.52 -6.05 -0.49
CA TYR A 584 27.69 -6.90 -0.34
C TYR A 584 27.35 -8.21 0.38
N GLU A 585 26.56 -8.13 1.45
CA GLU A 585 26.14 -9.31 2.21
C GLU A 585 25.19 -10.22 1.40
N GLY A 586 24.26 -9.64 0.65
CA GLY A 586 23.42 -10.37 -0.30
C GLY A 586 24.26 -11.14 -1.31
N GLN A 587 25.21 -10.47 -1.96
CA GLN A 587 26.16 -11.09 -2.90
C GLN A 587 26.98 -12.20 -2.26
N ARG A 588 27.44 -12.04 -1.01
CA ARG A 588 28.20 -13.05 -0.27
C ARG A 588 27.41 -14.30 0.02
N ARG A 589 26.17 -14.14 0.47
CA ARG A 589 25.27 -15.26 0.74
C ARG A 589 24.89 -16.01 -0.53
N TYR A 590 24.51 -15.27 -1.56
CA TYR A 590 24.17 -15.88 -2.84
C TYR A 590 25.37 -16.55 -3.51
N ALA A 591 26.58 -15.97 -3.43
CA ALA A 591 27.80 -16.59 -3.94
C ALA A 591 28.07 -17.96 -3.29
N ALA A 592 27.86 -18.08 -1.97
CA ALA A 592 27.96 -19.37 -1.29
C ALA A 592 26.93 -20.38 -1.84
N GLU A 593 25.67 -19.98 -1.99
CA GLU A 593 24.62 -20.82 -2.58
C GLU A 593 24.91 -21.18 -4.05
N TYR A 594 25.45 -20.24 -4.82
CA TYR A 594 25.85 -20.46 -6.21
C TYR A 594 26.99 -21.46 -6.33
N LEU A 595 27.99 -21.40 -5.44
CA LEU A 595 29.04 -22.40 -5.33
C LEU A 595 28.47 -23.76 -4.89
N GLU A 596 27.45 -23.79 -4.02
CA GLU A 596 26.78 -25.03 -3.60
C GLU A 596 26.17 -25.82 -4.76
N THR A 597 25.66 -25.12 -5.79
CA THR A 597 25.16 -25.77 -7.02
C THR A 597 26.27 -26.36 -7.92
N GLY A 598 27.53 -26.31 -7.48
CA GLY A 598 28.66 -26.94 -8.13
C GLY A 598 28.57 -28.47 -8.20
N ARG A 599 29.18 -29.06 -9.22
CA ARG A 599 29.21 -30.50 -9.47
C ARG A 599 29.82 -31.23 -8.26
N GLN A 600 29.10 -32.22 -7.75
CA GLN A 600 29.65 -33.16 -6.77
C GLN A 600 30.60 -34.14 -7.46
N VAL A 601 31.81 -34.29 -6.91
CA VAL A 601 32.86 -35.19 -7.41
C VAL A 601 33.41 -36.04 -6.26
N PRO A 602 33.87 -37.28 -6.51
CA PRO A 602 34.47 -38.10 -5.47
C PRO A 602 35.83 -37.54 -5.01
N GLN A 603 36.24 -37.85 -3.78
CA GLN A 603 37.49 -37.36 -3.17
C GLN A 603 38.73 -37.62 -4.04
N SER A 604 38.76 -38.75 -4.75
CA SER A 604 39.84 -39.14 -5.65
C SER A 604 40.02 -38.20 -6.84
N SER A 605 39.00 -37.42 -7.19
CA SER A 605 39.03 -36.46 -8.30
C SER A 605 39.48 -35.06 -7.87
N LEU A 606 39.75 -34.84 -6.57
CA LEU A 606 40.16 -33.52 -6.05
C LEU A 606 41.65 -33.22 -6.25
N THR A 607 42.45 -34.19 -6.69
CA THR A 607 43.86 -34.02 -7.09
C THR A 607 44.02 -33.46 -8.51
N GLU A 608 42.92 -33.14 -9.18
CA GLU A 608 42.88 -32.58 -10.53
C GLU A 608 41.86 -31.44 -10.59
N ASN A 609 41.92 -30.63 -11.65
CA ASN A 609 41.00 -29.51 -11.83
C ASN A 609 39.55 -29.99 -11.99
N VAL A 610 38.63 -29.30 -11.31
CA VAL A 610 37.19 -29.51 -11.48
C VAL A 610 36.64 -28.31 -12.23
N THR A 611 36.56 -28.39 -13.56
CA THR A 611 36.19 -27.26 -14.44
C THR A 611 34.92 -26.53 -14.01
N ASN A 612 33.94 -27.24 -13.46
CA ASN A 612 32.73 -26.60 -12.97
C ASN A 612 32.95 -25.72 -11.73
N TRP A 613 33.87 -26.11 -10.84
CA TRP A 613 34.27 -25.31 -9.67
C TRP A 613 35.08 -24.11 -10.10
N ASP A 614 35.99 -24.28 -11.06
CA ASP A 614 36.79 -23.22 -11.68
C ASP A 614 35.88 -22.13 -12.28
N VAL A 615 34.93 -22.54 -13.13
CA VAL A 615 33.96 -21.63 -13.77
C VAL A 615 33.13 -20.86 -12.74
N LYS A 616 32.61 -21.54 -11.72
CA LYS A 616 31.80 -20.89 -10.68
C LYS A 616 32.63 -19.93 -9.83
N SER A 617 33.84 -20.31 -9.49
CA SER A 617 34.75 -19.48 -8.68
C SER A 617 35.23 -18.25 -9.46
N ARG A 618 35.43 -18.38 -10.78
CA ARG A 618 35.62 -17.25 -11.68
C ARG A 618 34.45 -16.26 -11.62
N HIS A 619 33.21 -16.73 -11.73
CA HIS A 619 32.03 -15.84 -11.67
C HIS A 619 31.93 -15.11 -10.32
N VAL A 620 32.17 -15.84 -9.22
CA VAL A 620 32.22 -15.26 -7.87
C VAL A 620 33.32 -14.21 -7.77
N GLY A 621 34.52 -14.52 -8.26
CA GLY A 621 35.64 -13.59 -8.30
C GLY A 621 35.27 -12.30 -9.04
N GLU A 622 34.76 -12.43 -10.25
CA GLU A 622 34.37 -11.30 -11.10
C GLU A 622 33.31 -10.41 -10.44
N ALA A 623 32.28 -11.00 -9.82
CA ALA A 623 31.26 -10.25 -9.10
C ALA A 623 31.83 -9.45 -7.91
N PHE A 624 32.69 -10.08 -7.10
CA PHE A 624 33.33 -9.41 -5.96
C PHE A 624 34.35 -8.34 -6.37
N GLY A 625 34.98 -8.49 -7.54
CA GLY A 625 35.78 -7.43 -8.15
C GLY A 625 34.97 -6.17 -8.40
N GLY A 626 33.76 -6.33 -8.97
CA GLY A 626 32.83 -5.22 -9.19
C GLY A 626 32.35 -4.57 -7.90
N MET A 627 31.94 -5.38 -6.90
CA MET A 627 31.53 -4.87 -5.59
C MET A 627 32.64 -4.08 -4.89
N ASN A 628 33.89 -4.53 -4.98
CA ASN A 628 35.02 -3.81 -4.41
C ASN A 628 35.26 -2.45 -5.08
N ALA A 629 35.10 -2.36 -6.41
CA ALA A 629 35.23 -1.09 -7.13
C ALA A 629 34.12 -0.11 -6.70
N ILE A 630 32.88 -0.57 -6.56
CA ILE A 630 31.76 0.24 -6.02
C ILE A 630 32.10 0.75 -4.61
N GLY A 631 32.54 -0.13 -3.72
CA GLY A 631 32.89 0.25 -2.35
C GLY A 631 34.02 1.28 -2.31
N THR A 632 35.05 1.11 -3.14
CA THR A 632 36.17 2.06 -3.24
C THR A 632 35.73 3.41 -3.76
N ASP A 633 34.89 3.43 -4.79
CA ASP A 633 34.35 4.67 -5.35
C ASP A 633 33.47 5.41 -4.32
N MET A 634 32.58 4.68 -3.62
CA MET A 634 31.75 5.23 -2.53
C MET A 634 32.60 5.89 -1.44
N VAL A 635 33.67 5.21 -1.01
CA VAL A 635 34.55 5.71 0.06
C VAL A 635 35.42 6.89 -0.40
N LEU A 636 35.67 7.03 -1.70
CA LEU A 636 36.34 8.21 -2.27
C LEU A 636 35.43 9.44 -2.28
N ASP A 637 34.13 9.27 -2.54
CA ASP A 637 33.15 10.37 -2.62
C ASP A 637 32.67 10.86 -1.25
N VAL A 638 32.56 9.97 -0.26
CA VAL A 638 32.21 10.35 1.11
C VAL A 638 33.35 11.20 1.70
N ARG A 639 33.05 12.48 2.02
CA ARG A 639 34.01 13.46 2.56
C ARG A 639 34.86 12.86 3.69
N ASP A 640 36.17 13.16 3.72
CA ASP A 640 37.19 12.54 4.59
C ASP A 640 36.83 12.40 6.09
N ALA A 641 35.90 13.21 6.61
CA ALA A 641 35.44 13.16 8.00
C ALA A 641 34.51 11.96 8.32
N GLU A 642 33.87 11.34 7.33
CA GLU A 642 33.01 10.15 7.51
C GLU A 642 33.73 8.83 7.21
N VAL A 643 34.80 8.86 6.39
CA VAL A 643 35.56 7.66 6.01
C VAL A 643 36.21 6.96 7.20
N GLY A 644 36.60 7.71 8.23
CA GLY A 644 37.15 7.14 9.47
C GLY A 644 36.12 6.39 10.33
N LYS A 645 34.83 6.44 10.00
CA LYS A 645 33.73 5.75 10.70
C LYS A 645 33.16 4.57 9.92
N ILE A 646 33.71 4.27 8.74
CA ILE A 646 33.37 3.04 8.00
C ILE A 646 34.15 1.91 8.67
N ASN A 647 33.70 1.41 9.83
CA ASN A 647 34.48 0.46 10.63
C ASN A 647 33.69 -0.77 11.10
N ASP A 648 34.41 -1.90 11.18
CA ASP A 648 34.24 -3.20 11.87
C ASP A 648 32.87 -3.94 11.93
N GLN A 649 31.73 -3.38 11.50
CA GLN A 649 30.43 -3.79 12.07
C GLN A 649 29.42 -4.53 11.17
N ALA A 650 29.67 -4.66 9.85
CA ALA A 650 28.76 -5.38 8.94
C ALA A 650 28.46 -6.81 9.43
N ARG A 651 29.40 -7.42 10.18
CA ARG A 651 29.28 -8.78 10.73
C ARG A 651 28.24 -8.94 11.85
N TYR A 652 27.93 -7.90 12.63
CA TYR A 652 27.12 -8.02 13.85
C TYR A 652 25.78 -7.28 13.80
N ALA A 653 25.65 -6.28 12.93
CA ALA A 653 24.42 -5.49 12.82
C ALA A 653 23.20 -6.35 12.41
N TYR A 654 23.35 -7.27 11.45
CA TYR A 654 22.23 -8.11 10.99
C TYR A 654 21.88 -9.26 11.95
N HIS A 655 22.78 -9.64 12.87
CA HIS A 655 22.46 -10.60 13.93
C HIS A 655 21.84 -9.94 15.18
N GLY A 656 22.07 -8.64 15.38
CA GLY A 656 21.56 -7.87 16.53
C GLY A 656 20.29 -7.06 16.29
N PHE A 657 19.99 -6.68 15.04
CA PHE A 657 18.87 -5.81 14.69
C PHE A 657 17.93 -6.47 13.66
N GLY A 658 16.75 -6.89 14.13
CA GLY A 658 15.76 -7.58 13.30
C GLY A 658 15.31 -6.78 12.06
N ALA A 659 15.22 -5.45 12.16
CA ALA A 659 14.82 -4.61 11.02
C ALA A 659 15.88 -4.53 9.90
N LEU A 660 17.18 -4.58 10.26
CA LEU A 660 18.27 -4.57 9.28
C LEU A 660 18.45 -5.93 8.62
N ALA A 661 18.23 -7.03 9.35
CA ALA A 661 18.26 -8.39 8.81
C ALA A 661 17.25 -8.60 7.67
N ASN A 662 16.11 -7.91 7.73
CA ASN A 662 15.05 -7.94 6.72
C ASN A 662 15.45 -7.36 5.34
N THR A 663 16.65 -6.80 5.21
CA THR A 663 17.19 -6.22 3.95
C THR A 663 18.13 -7.16 3.20
N ILE A 664 18.45 -8.32 3.80
CA ILE A 664 19.37 -9.30 3.24
C ILE A 664 18.59 -10.56 2.87
N PRO A 665 18.72 -11.08 1.65
CA PRO A 665 18.03 -12.31 1.26
C PRO A 665 18.41 -13.53 2.11
N GLN A 666 17.46 -14.45 2.23
CA GLN A 666 17.64 -15.75 2.87
C GLN A 666 18.33 -16.73 1.91
N VAL A 667 19.26 -17.52 2.44
CA VAL A 667 19.96 -18.60 1.71
C VAL A 667 19.89 -19.92 2.46
N GLY A 668 20.19 -21.03 1.80
CA GLY A 668 20.12 -22.36 2.42
C GLY A 668 21.12 -22.57 3.57
N ASP A 669 20.81 -23.47 4.51
CA ASP A 669 21.60 -23.77 5.72
C ASP A 669 23.09 -24.06 5.48
N ILE A 670 23.42 -24.69 4.35
CA ILE A 670 24.82 -24.99 4.00
C ILE A 670 25.54 -23.70 3.59
N ALA A 671 24.90 -22.88 2.76
CA ALA A 671 25.43 -21.57 2.37
C ALA A 671 25.59 -20.66 3.59
N GLN A 672 24.61 -20.63 4.49
CA GLN A 672 24.68 -19.88 5.75
C GLN A 672 25.92 -20.28 6.58
N ARG A 673 26.16 -21.59 6.76
CA ARG A 673 27.35 -22.07 7.48
C ARG A 673 28.67 -21.70 6.81
N ALA A 674 28.73 -21.75 5.48
CA ALA A 674 29.91 -21.35 4.73
C ALA A 674 30.20 -19.85 4.92
N VAL A 675 29.16 -19.01 4.87
CA VAL A 675 29.25 -17.56 5.09
C VAL A 675 29.65 -17.22 6.54
N ASP A 676 29.08 -17.91 7.52
CA ASP A 676 29.39 -17.72 8.94
C ASP A 676 30.86 -18.08 9.25
N ALA A 677 31.39 -19.11 8.57
CA ALA A 677 32.79 -19.51 8.65
C ALA A 677 33.74 -18.55 7.91
N ALA A 678 33.32 -18.01 6.76
CA ALA A 678 34.06 -17.05 5.94
C ALA A 678 33.99 -15.64 6.52
N THR A 679 34.61 -15.45 7.68
CA THR A 679 34.77 -14.13 8.30
C THR A 679 35.57 -13.22 7.38
N TYR A 680 34.93 -12.17 6.84
CA TYR A 680 35.62 -11.19 6.01
C TYR A 680 35.02 -9.80 6.20
N GLU A 681 35.89 -8.79 6.29
CA GLU A 681 35.54 -7.39 6.45
C GLU A 681 35.96 -6.63 5.18
N TRP A 682 35.00 -6.46 4.27
CA TRP A 682 35.24 -5.83 2.98
C TRP A 682 35.74 -4.37 3.12
N SER A 683 35.32 -3.67 4.18
CA SER A 683 35.62 -2.26 4.41
C SER A 683 37.11 -2.01 4.61
N LYS A 684 37.84 -2.90 5.28
CA LYS A 684 39.29 -2.76 5.52
C LYS A 684 40.08 -2.75 4.21
N ASP A 685 39.67 -3.57 3.25
CA ASP A 685 40.30 -3.64 1.93
C ASP A 685 40.02 -2.36 1.13
N VAL A 686 38.75 -1.97 1.06
CA VAL A 686 38.30 -0.75 0.38
C VAL A 686 38.98 0.52 0.95
N ILE A 687 39.14 0.62 2.27
CA ILE A 687 39.80 1.77 2.93
C ILE A 687 41.30 1.75 2.65
N THR A 688 41.96 0.59 2.77
CA THR A 688 43.38 0.45 2.43
C THR A 688 43.63 0.86 0.99
N GLU A 689 42.70 0.52 0.09
CA GLU A 689 42.76 0.92 -1.29
C GLU A 689 42.56 2.42 -1.51
N LYS A 690 41.60 3.06 -0.83
CA LYS A 690 41.44 4.52 -0.88
C LYS A 690 42.78 5.23 -0.65
N GLU A 691 43.55 4.79 0.35
CA GLU A 691 44.88 5.36 0.62
C GLU A 691 45.85 5.18 -0.56
N ASN A 692 45.79 4.06 -1.26
CA ASN A 692 46.66 3.77 -2.41
C ASN A 692 46.24 4.57 -3.66
N VAL A 693 44.93 4.68 -3.92
CA VAL A 693 44.38 5.55 -4.98
C VAL A 693 44.75 7.01 -4.73
N ALA A 694 44.65 7.48 -3.48
CA ALA A 694 45.07 8.83 -3.08
C ALA A 694 46.59 9.06 -3.22
N ARG A 695 47.40 7.99 -3.26
CA ARG A 695 48.87 8.03 -3.46
C ARG A 695 49.29 7.77 -4.92
N GLU A 696 48.39 7.98 -5.89
CA GLU A 696 48.60 7.75 -7.34
C GLU A 696 49.00 6.30 -7.72
N GLY A 697 48.70 5.31 -6.87
CA GLY A 697 48.99 3.90 -7.10
C GLY A 697 47.73 3.05 -7.05
N VAL A 698 47.11 2.76 -8.19
CA VAL A 698 46.05 1.75 -8.27
C VAL A 698 46.70 0.37 -8.34
N SER A 699 46.82 -0.32 -7.20
CA SER A 699 47.24 -1.72 -7.21
C SER A 699 46.12 -2.57 -7.77
N LYS A 700 46.33 -3.18 -8.96
CA LYS A 700 45.40 -4.13 -9.59
C LYS A 700 45.15 -5.36 -8.71
N GLU A 701 46.10 -5.70 -7.84
CA GLU A 701 45.94 -6.71 -6.81
C GLU A 701 45.73 -6.03 -5.46
N THR A 702 44.48 -5.91 -5.00
CA THR A 702 44.23 -5.66 -3.58
C THR A 702 44.26 -6.98 -2.84
N ALA A 703 45.30 -7.17 -2.03
CA ALA A 703 45.51 -8.42 -1.32
C ALA A 703 44.35 -8.76 -0.36
N GLY A 704 43.59 -7.77 0.13
CA GLY A 704 42.45 -7.97 1.02
C GLY A 704 41.22 -8.53 0.30
N GLY A 705 40.80 -7.91 -0.81
CA GLY A 705 39.62 -8.30 -1.58
C GLY A 705 39.71 -9.71 -2.13
N VAL A 706 40.87 -10.04 -2.70
CA VAL A 706 41.20 -11.41 -3.14
C VAL A 706 41.18 -12.39 -1.96
N ALA A 707 41.65 -11.99 -0.78
CA ALA A 707 41.60 -12.85 0.40
C ALA A 707 40.17 -13.13 0.87
N GLY A 708 39.27 -12.15 0.79
CA GLY A 708 37.85 -12.33 1.12
C GLY A 708 37.14 -13.34 0.21
N THR A 709 37.30 -13.17 -1.10
CA THR A 709 36.79 -14.12 -2.10
C THR A 709 37.37 -15.52 -1.90
N ASN A 710 38.68 -15.62 -1.66
CA ASN A 710 39.34 -16.90 -1.40
C ASN A 710 38.87 -17.56 -0.10
N ASN A 711 38.64 -16.79 0.96
CA ASN A 711 38.11 -17.30 2.23
C ASN A 711 36.70 -17.89 2.03
N LEU A 712 35.84 -17.25 1.23
CA LEU A 712 34.52 -17.78 0.90
C LEU A 712 34.62 -19.12 0.17
N ILE A 713 35.50 -19.22 -0.83
CA ILE A 713 35.75 -20.46 -1.59
C ILE A 713 36.35 -21.54 -0.68
N ASP A 714 37.29 -21.19 0.21
CA ASP A 714 37.88 -22.11 1.16
C ASP A 714 36.85 -22.64 2.16
N SER A 715 35.95 -21.80 2.67
CA SER A 715 34.86 -22.22 3.56
C SER A 715 33.86 -23.12 2.84
N TRP A 716 33.52 -22.82 1.58
CA TRP A 716 32.70 -23.70 0.74
C TRP A 716 33.39 -25.04 0.40
N ALA A 717 34.70 -25.03 0.15
CA ALA A 717 35.46 -26.25 -0.08
C ALA A 717 35.59 -27.09 1.21
N GLU A 718 35.62 -26.44 2.37
CA GLU A 718 35.65 -27.09 3.68
C GLU A 718 34.37 -27.88 3.97
N THR A 719 33.19 -27.38 3.57
CA THR A 719 31.93 -28.14 3.69
C THR A 719 31.91 -29.42 2.84
N ARG A 720 32.89 -29.58 1.93
CA ARG A 720 33.08 -30.73 1.03
C ARG A 720 34.33 -31.55 1.33
N GLU A 721 35.02 -31.27 2.44
CA GLU A 721 36.32 -31.89 2.76
C GLU A 721 37.36 -31.71 1.64
N ALA A 722 37.25 -30.64 0.85
CA ALA A 722 38.06 -30.37 -0.34
C ALA A 722 39.07 -29.23 -0.16
N LYS A 723 39.09 -28.58 1.02
CA LYS A 723 40.01 -27.48 1.31
C LYS A 723 41.48 -27.94 1.20
N GLY A 724 42.29 -27.17 0.48
CA GLY A 724 43.71 -27.46 0.26
C GLY A 724 43.98 -28.56 -0.78
N THR A 725 42.97 -29.03 -1.50
CA THR A 725 43.14 -29.91 -2.66
C THR A 725 43.48 -29.12 -3.91
N ASP A 726 44.10 -29.77 -4.92
CA ASP A 726 44.44 -29.11 -6.19
C ASP A 726 43.18 -28.51 -6.86
N ALA A 727 42.04 -29.19 -6.79
CA ALA A 727 40.76 -28.67 -7.28
C ALA A 727 40.36 -27.34 -6.62
N ALA A 728 40.49 -27.23 -5.29
CA ALA A 728 40.12 -26.02 -4.55
C ALA A 728 41.13 -24.88 -4.74
N GLU A 729 42.43 -25.19 -4.82
CA GLU A 729 43.48 -24.18 -5.08
C GLU A 729 43.38 -23.61 -6.50
N ASN A 730 43.06 -24.43 -7.50
CA ASN A 730 42.81 -23.95 -8.86
C ASN A 730 41.58 -23.03 -8.92
N ALA A 731 40.48 -23.42 -8.27
CA ALA A 731 39.27 -22.62 -8.17
C ALA A 731 39.54 -21.23 -7.55
N LYS A 732 40.37 -21.15 -6.49
CA LYS A 732 40.84 -19.87 -5.92
C LYS A 732 41.72 -19.07 -6.89
N GLY A 733 42.59 -19.74 -7.63
CA GLY A 733 43.41 -19.11 -8.68
C GLY A 733 42.56 -18.41 -9.74
N GLU A 734 41.51 -19.09 -10.22
CA GLU A 734 40.55 -18.55 -11.20
C GLU A 734 39.72 -17.41 -10.63
N ALA A 735 39.27 -17.52 -9.38
CA ALA A 735 38.58 -16.44 -8.68
C ALA A 735 39.47 -15.20 -8.53
N LYS A 736 40.74 -15.36 -8.15
CA LYS A 736 41.71 -14.25 -8.05
C LYS A 736 41.86 -13.52 -9.39
N GLN A 737 42.05 -14.25 -10.49
CA GLN A 737 42.23 -13.61 -11.80
C GLN A 737 40.98 -12.86 -12.23
N SER A 738 39.81 -13.46 -12.03
CA SER A 738 38.53 -12.91 -12.46
C SER A 738 38.08 -11.73 -11.60
N TYR A 739 38.46 -11.73 -10.32
CA TYR A 739 38.32 -10.57 -9.43
C TYR A 739 39.01 -9.33 -10.00
N ILE A 740 40.22 -9.47 -10.53
CA ILE A 740 40.93 -8.35 -11.16
C ILE A 740 40.16 -7.86 -12.40
N THR A 741 39.66 -8.77 -13.23
CA THR A 741 38.86 -8.44 -14.42
C THR A 741 37.59 -7.66 -14.05
N GLY A 742 36.75 -8.22 -13.17
CA GLY A 742 35.48 -7.58 -12.79
C GLY A 742 35.67 -6.21 -12.15
N ARG A 743 36.78 -6.03 -11.43
CA ARG A 743 37.20 -4.76 -10.86
C ARG A 743 37.64 -3.73 -11.92
N GLU A 744 38.43 -4.15 -12.92
CA GLU A 744 38.85 -3.25 -14.00
C GLU A 744 37.67 -2.79 -14.87
N GLU A 745 36.74 -3.70 -15.14
CA GLU A 745 35.49 -3.39 -15.83
C GLU A 745 34.65 -2.39 -15.03
N ALA A 746 34.52 -2.61 -13.72
CA ALA A 746 33.79 -1.68 -12.87
C ALA A 746 34.44 -0.31 -12.76
N TYR A 747 35.77 -0.23 -12.69
CA TYR A 747 36.43 1.06 -12.77
C TYR A 747 36.27 1.76 -14.11
N SER A 748 36.18 1.01 -15.21
CA SER A 748 35.90 1.59 -16.52
C SER A 748 34.48 2.17 -16.57
N ALA A 749 33.51 1.49 -15.97
CA ALA A 749 32.13 1.95 -15.87
C ALA A 749 31.97 3.20 -14.97
N LEU A 750 32.71 3.27 -13.84
CA LEU A 750 32.59 4.32 -12.83
C LEU A 750 33.51 5.54 -13.07
N ARG A 751 34.72 5.36 -13.63
CA ARG A 751 35.73 6.44 -13.74
C ARG A 751 35.72 7.21 -15.07
N THR A 752 34.82 6.91 -16.00
CA THR A 752 34.76 7.56 -17.33
C THR A 752 34.31 9.04 -17.28
N ARG A 753 34.16 9.65 -16.09
CA ARG A 753 33.69 11.04 -15.89
C ARG A 753 34.45 11.85 -14.83
N LYS A 754 35.79 11.86 -14.88
CA LYS A 754 36.55 12.97 -14.26
C LYS A 754 37.05 13.95 -15.30
#